data_AF-A0A9P8J3V2-F1
#
_entry.id   AF-A0A9P8J3V2-F1
#
_cell.length_a   1.000
_cell.length_b   1.000
_cell.length_c   1.000
_cell.angle_alpha   90.00
_cell.angle_beta   90.00
_cell.angle_gamma   90.00
#
_symmetry.space_group_name_H-M   'P 1'
#
loop_
_entity.id
_entity.type
_entity.pdbx_description
1 polymer ?
#
loop_
_entity_poly.entity_id
_entity_poly.type
_entity_poly.pdbx_seq_one_letter_code
_entity_poly.pdbx_strand_id
1 'polypeptide(L)'
;MSLSSNTKPVALVVGASRGMGRQIAISLAEEGYTVVVAAKTTSDPEKLASFPPDPNSSQSTINTVVKEIHLLGGTAVAMKVDTRSPESVNALFARVSFELGRLDVLVYNSGAIWWSSVAKTPVKRFKLMQEVNIEGLYASIQASFPLFEKGNWKGRVVVVCPPIYSRFFRGKAAYAVGKVGMSVLVKGLSMDWIRESKTGMAITGIWPAVAIESAATQGAVAAEMDRSSDLRKATVFSDAILAILGSPTAEVNGLLTTDEDFLRDSKGVTDFGKYSFVPGSTPRRIMPKTFPDLTVEEQDDEGVRTDTVELSEEEWVARVEDEISQLVDQINVPELEKRASILKGDVACYFNPSNYHDAMLGNADYHAWLIFDDGDRWLVRTPRTVFYDIPQDMVEYFIASEFATLKFLEPTKVPAPKAFGFGLASDENNAVGVSYLLMECLPGKPFDSDLLGAKPQQRQSILAQFAEILIEISKLPVPAAGSLVSRDGQTSVSKIASNRFVHLDLSGPFFTASDYFAAISDQYLDLVADGQVHPQYPTEAFAFYLLARREARAFERSTTVSPEEFFLKHVDDKGDHLLLNDQGIITGIIDWQFARFVPAIEAFGPSYLTADLGWLYSSNTGITTLDKQLAAELRQRGAGNLAGYMESHEIARRFHHGLGQDVTKSEAREMLEAWRKILQEVIPSDLDLWIAGICDKDPRWEKVLRLSQS
;
A
#
# COMPACT_ATOMS: atom_id res chain seq x y z
N MET A 1 21.61 7.59 22.40
CA MET A 1 22.92 7.61 21.73
C MET A 1 22.68 8.20 20.35
N SER A 2 23.36 9.31 20.04
CA SER A 2 23.27 10.00 18.74
C SER A 2 23.73 9.06 17.62
N LEU A 3 22.85 8.71 16.67
CA LEU A 3 23.26 8.05 15.44
C LEU A 3 23.96 9.11 14.58
N SER A 4 25.28 9.02 14.50
CA SER A 4 26.08 9.76 13.53
C SER A 4 25.45 9.60 12.15
N SER A 5 25.22 10.71 11.43
CA SER A 5 24.90 10.66 10.00
C SER A 5 25.91 9.73 9.32
N ASN A 6 25.43 8.64 8.72
CA ASN A 6 26.32 7.73 8.02
C ASN A 6 26.78 8.43 6.74
N THR A 7 27.94 9.08 6.81
CA THR A 7 28.55 9.75 5.66
C THR A 7 29.12 8.75 4.65
N LYS A 8 29.27 7.48 5.04
CA LYS A 8 29.79 6.42 4.17
C LYS A 8 28.75 6.01 3.12
N PRO A 9 29.17 5.68 1.89
CA PRO A 9 28.27 5.11 0.91
C PRO A 9 27.77 3.74 1.37
N VAL A 10 26.56 3.38 0.99
CA VAL A 10 25.87 2.15 1.42
C VAL A 10 25.78 1.17 0.27
N ALA A 11 26.21 -0.06 0.53
CA ALA A 11 26.09 -1.16 -0.42
C ALA A 11 25.23 -2.30 0.15
N LEU A 12 24.14 -2.64 -0.53
CA LEU A 12 23.31 -3.81 -0.23
C LEU A 12 23.73 -4.98 -1.11
N VAL A 13 24.15 -6.08 -0.50
CA VAL A 13 24.51 -7.31 -1.21
C VAL A 13 23.49 -8.40 -0.88
N VAL A 14 22.63 -8.70 -1.84
CA VAL A 14 21.61 -9.77 -1.74
C VAL A 14 22.23 -11.11 -2.13
N GLY A 15 22.12 -12.11 -1.26
CA GLY A 15 22.82 -13.39 -1.37
C GLY A 15 24.24 -13.36 -0.79
N ALA A 16 24.48 -12.58 0.27
CA ALA A 16 25.81 -12.33 0.83
C ALA A 16 26.26 -13.27 1.96
N SER A 17 25.48 -14.31 2.28
CA SER A 17 25.81 -15.19 3.42
C SER A 17 27.06 -16.06 3.22
N ARG A 18 27.51 -16.28 1.97
CA ARG A 18 28.61 -17.20 1.62
C ARG A 18 29.12 -16.98 0.19
N GLY A 19 30.22 -17.63 -0.18
CA GLY A 19 30.79 -17.65 -1.53
C GLY A 19 31.07 -16.25 -2.10
N MET A 20 30.76 -16.04 -3.39
CA MET A 20 30.97 -14.75 -4.08
C MET A 20 30.30 -13.57 -3.36
N GLY A 21 29.04 -13.71 -2.94
CA GLY A 21 28.32 -12.64 -2.23
C GLY A 21 29.01 -12.22 -0.92
N ARG A 22 29.55 -13.17 -0.15
CA ARG A 22 30.36 -12.87 1.03
C ARG A 22 31.64 -12.10 0.66
N GLN A 23 32.36 -12.57 -0.36
CA GLN A 23 33.60 -11.91 -0.79
C GLN A 23 33.36 -10.48 -1.28
N ILE A 24 32.28 -10.26 -2.05
CA ILE A 24 31.86 -8.94 -2.51
C ILE A 24 31.55 -8.03 -1.32
N ALA A 25 30.80 -8.53 -0.33
CA ALA A 25 30.47 -7.78 0.87
C ALA A 25 31.72 -7.36 1.67
N ILE A 26 32.71 -8.26 1.80
CA ILE A 26 33.99 -7.95 2.47
C ILE A 26 34.75 -6.87 1.70
N SER A 27 34.94 -7.04 0.39
CA SER A 27 35.70 -6.08 -0.42
C SER A 27 35.03 -4.70 -0.50
N LEU A 28 33.69 -4.63 -0.52
CA LEU A 28 32.98 -3.34 -0.42
C LEU A 28 33.22 -2.67 0.94
N ALA A 29 33.25 -3.44 2.03
CA ALA A 29 33.53 -2.88 3.35
C ALA A 29 34.97 -2.37 3.46
N GLU A 30 35.94 -3.05 2.82
CA GLU A 30 37.35 -2.62 2.71
C GLU A 30 37.47 -1.30 1.93
N GLU A 31 36.63 -1.07 0.92
CA GLU A 31 36.52 0.19 0.17
C GLU A 31 35.72 1.28 0.93
N GLY A 32 35.38 1.03 2.19
CA GLY A 32 34.77 2.03 3.08
C GLY A 32 33.25 2.13 2.98
N TYR A 33 32.57 1.21 2.30
CA TYR A 33 31.11 1.14 2.32
C TYR A 33 30.59 0.68 3.68
N THR A 34 29.40 1.15 4.04
CA THR A 34 28.56 0.42 5.01
C THR A 34 27.80 -0.67 4.25
N VAL A 35 28.02 -1.92 4.62
CA VAL A 35 27.53 -3.06 3.84
C VAL A 35 26.33 -3.73 4.51
N VAL A 36 25.20 -3.78 3.80
CA VAL A 36 24.05 -4.61 4.19
C VAL A 36 24.26 -6.01 3.63
N VAL A 37 24.48 -6.95 4.53
CA VAL A 37 24.68 -8.37 4.23
C VAL A 37 23.32 -9.06 4.29
N ALA A 38 22.72 -9.30 3.11
CA ALA A 38 21.34 -9.79 3.03
C ALA A 38 21.25 -11.22 2.48
N ALA A 39 20.63 -12.13 3.23
CA ALA A 39 20.27 -13.49 2.79
C ALA A 39 19.36 -14.18 3.82
N LYS A 40 18.88 -15.39 3.49
CA LYS A 40 17.96 -16.16 4.34
C LYS A 40 18.60 -16.84 5.56
N THR A 41 19.88 -17.20 5.49
CA THR A 41 20.56 -17.99 6.53
C THR A 41 21.15 -17.08 7.61
N THR A 42 20.72 -17.29 8.86
CA THR A 42 21.19 -16.58 10.06
C THR A 42 21.76 -17.57 11.07
N SER A 43 22.63 -17.10 11.96
CA SER A 43 23.15 -17.88 13.09
C SER A 43 23.69 -16.97 14.19
N ASP A 44 23.98 -17.56 15.34
CA ASP A 44 24.75 -16.90 16.41
C ASP A 44 26.27 -17.09 16.12
N PRO A 45 27.00 -16.03 15.73
CA PRO A 45 28.40 -16.14 15.33
C PRO A 45 29.35 -16.36 16.53
N GLU A 46 28.87 -16.24 17.77
CA GLU A 46 29.67 -16.52 18.98
C GLU A 46 29.73 -18.01 19.34
N LYS A 47 28.85 -18.83 18.74
CA LYS A 47 28.76 -20.27 19.02
C LYS A 47 29.51 -21.15 18.02
N LEU A 48 30.30 -20.56 17.13
CA LEU A 48 31.10 -21.30 16.15
C LEU A 48 32.34 -21.91 16.79
N ALA A 49 32.63 -23.18 16.46
CA ALA A 49 33.84 -23.87 16.93
C ALA A 49 35.14 -23.29 16.34
N SER A 50 35.07 -22.70 15.14
CA SER A 50 36.19 -22.04 14.46
C SER A 50 35.69 -20.82 13.68
N PHE A 51 36.46 -19.73 13.72
CA PHE A 51 36.15 -18.49 13.02
C PHE A 51 37.39 -17.97 12.25
N PRO A 52 37.23 -17.49 11.00
CA PRO A 52 36.00 -17.49 10.20
C PRO A 52 35.57 -18.91 9.79
N PRO A 53 34.26 -19.16 9.56
CA PRO A 53 33.80 -20.46 9.05
C PRO A 53 34.28 -20.67 7.60
N ASP A 54 34.26 -21.92 7.12
CA ASP A 54 34.48 -22.19 5.69
C ASP A 54 33.49 -21.33 4.87
N PRO A 55 33.98 -20.44 3.98
CA PRO A 55 33.16 -19.49 3.22
C PRO A 55 32.19 -20.16 2.27
N ASN A 56 32.29 -21.48 2.07
CA ASN A 56 31.43 -22.28 1.20
C ASN A 56 30.52 -23.23 1.98
N SER A 57 30.58 -23.24 3.31
CA SER A 57 29.75 -24.09 4.16
C SER A 57 28.42 -23.44 4.55
N SER A 58 27.51 -24.25 5.11
CA SER A 58 26.28 -23.75 5.73
C SER A 58 26.52 -23.00 7.05
N GLN A 59 27.73 -23.12 7.64
CA GLN A 59 28.12 -22.36 8.84
C GLN A 59 28.44 -20.90 8.51
N SER A 60 28.71 -20.57 7.24
CA SER A 60 28.77 -19.19 6.77
C SER A 60 27.35 -18.63 6.59
N THR A 61 27.02 -17.60 7.38
CA THR A 61 25.71 -16.95 7.47
C THR A 61 25.86 -15.42 7.41
N ILE A 62 24.76 -14.67 7.27
CA ILE A 62 24.86 -13.20 7.25
C ILE A 62 25.49 -12.63 8.53
N ASN A 63 25.24 -13.26 9.69
CA ASN A 63 25.75 -12.82 10.97
C ASN A 63 27.26 -13.06 11.09
N THR A 64 27.77 -14.18 10.54
CA THR A 64 29.21 -14.47 10.55
C THR A 64 29.94 -13.52 9.63
N VAL A 65 29.40 -13.24 8.44
CA VAL A 65 30.01 -12.29 7.49
C VAL A 65 30.08 -10.88 8.07
N VAL A 66 29.04 -10.42 8.76
CA VAL A 66 29.08 -9.13 9.48
C VAL A 66 30.19 -9.12 10.55
N LYS A 67 30.33 -10.19 11.33
CA LYS A 67 31.42 -10.32 12.31
C LYS A 67 32.79 -10.27 11.63
N GLU A 68 32.94 -10.91 10.47
CA GLU A 68 34.19 -10.88 9.71
C GLU A 68 34.53 -9.47 9.24
N ILE A 69 33.54 -8.76 8.67
CA ILE A 69 33.70 -7.37 8.24
C ILE A 69 34.11 -6.46 9.41
N HIS A 70 33.46 -6.61 10.57
CA HIS A 70 33.82 -5.84 11.77
C HIS A 70 35.24 -6.13 12.26
N LEU A 71 35.68 -7.39 12.24
CA LEU A 71 37.05 -7.75 12.62
C LEU A 71 38.11 -7.21 11.66
N LEU A 72 37.75 -7.01 10.40
CA LEU A 72 38.57 -6.35 9.39
C LEU A 72 38.49 -4.81 9.46
N GLY A 73 37.73 -4.24 10.41
CA GLY A 73 37.57 -2.80 10.61
C GLY A 73 36.53 -2.12 9.71
N GLY A 74 35.78 -2.90 8.91
CA GLY A 74 34.68 -2.41 8.10
C GLY A 74 33.37 -2.22 8.89
N THR A 75 32.32 -1.73 8.21
CA THR A 75 31.01 -1.51 8.82
C THR A 75 29.96 -2.34 8.08
N ALA A 76 29.22 -3.20 8.78
CA ALA A 76 28.18 -4.00 8.15
C ALA A 76 26.98 -4.30 9.06
N VAL A 77 25.84 -4.59 8.44
CA VAL A 77 24.61 -4.99 9.11
C VAL A 77 24.00 -6.21 8.47
N ALA A 78 23.52 -7.14 9.30
CA ALA A 78 22.87 -8.37 8.85
C ALA A 78 21.36 -8.13 8.70
N MET A 79 20.84 -8.34 7.49
CA MET A 79 19.40 -8.27 7.23
C MET A 79 18.90 -9.57 6.61
N LYS A 80 18.00 -10.26 7.32
CA LYS A 80 17.41 -11.49 6.80
C LYS A 80 16.46 -11.15 5.65
N VAL A 81 16.59 -11.83 4.53
CA VAL A 81 15.66 -11.70 3.39
C VAL A 81 15.46 -13.05 2.70
N ASP A 82 14.21 -13.32 2.33
CA ASP A 82 13.87 -14.37 1.36
C ASP A 82 13.33 -13.69 0.10
N THR A 83 14.11 -13.68 -0.98
CA THR A 83 13.79 -12.96 -2.21
C THR A 83 12.59 -13.51 -2.97
N ARG A 84 11.99 -14.61 -2.49
CA ARG A 84 10.78 -15.21 -3.05
C ARG A 84 9.50 -14.56 -2.51
N SER A 85 9.60 -13.74 -1.46
CA SER A 85 8.46 -13.01 -0.88
C SER A 85 8.66 -11.51 -1.14
N PRO A 86 7.78 -10.88 -1.93
CA PRO A 86 7.78 -9.43 -2.11
C PRO A 86 7.73 -8.67 -0.78
N GLU A 87 6.95 -9.16 0.19
CA GLU A 87 6.84 -8.57 1.53
C GLU A 87 8.18 -8.60 2.26
N SER A 88 8.91 -9.72 2.18
CA SER A 88 10.25 -9.83 2.76
C SER A 88 11.26 -8.90 2.08
N VAL A 89 11.12 -8.67 0.77
CA VAL A 89 11.97 -7.73 0.02
C VAL A 89 11.63 -6.30 0.40
N ASN A 90 10.35 -5.92 0.44
CA ASN A 90 9.90 -4.60 0.85
C ASN A 90 10.35 -4.29 2.28
N ALA A 91 10.23 -5.26 3.20
CA ALA A 91 10.74 -5.12 4.57
C ALA A 91 12.27 -4.94 4.63
N LEU A 92 13.04 -5.60 3.75
CA LEU A 92 14.49 -5.38 3.63
C LEU A 92 14.79 -3.93 3.23
N PHE A 93 14.18 -3.44 2.15
CA PHE A 93 14.46 -2.08 1.65
C PHE A 93 13.91 -0.99 2.57
N ALA A 94 12.76 -1.20 3.21
CA ALA A 94 12.26 -0.34 4.28
C ALA A 94 13.25 -0.27 5.45
N ARG A 95 13.86 -1.40 5.83
CA ARG A 95 14.90 -1.45 6.86
C ARG A 95 16.21 -0.78 6.43
N VAL A 96 16.63 -0.91 5.16
CA VAL A 96 17.78 -0.18 4.62
C VAL A 96 17.53 1.33 4.63
N SER A 97 16.34 1.75 4.18
CA SER A 97 15.90 3.16 4.24
C SER A 97 15.93 3.69 5.65
N PHE A 98 15.35 2.93 6.58
CA PHE A 98 15.34 3.32 7.97
C PHE A 98 16.77 3.36 8.56
N GLU A 99 17.51 2.25 8.59
CA GLU A 99 18.75 2.16 9.37
C GLU A 99 19.91 2.94 8.74
N LEU A 100 19.90 3.11 7.41
CA LEU A 100 21.03 3.66 6.66
C LEU A 100 20.69 4.91 5.85
N GLY A 101 19.40 5.20 5.59
CA GLY A 101 18.93 6.46 4.98
C GLY A 101 19.27 6.65 3.50
N ARG A 102 20.05 5.73 2.90
CA ARG A 102 20.57 5.82 1.55
C ARG A 102 20.91 4.44 0.99
N LEU A 103 20.98 4.34 -0.33
CA LEU A 103 21.50 3.18 -1.04
C LEU A 103 22.30 3.67 -2.26
N ASP A 104 23.59 3.35 -2.29
CA ASP A 104 24.49 3.74 -3.39
C ASP A 104 24.77 2.57 -4.33
N VAL A 105 24.82 1.35 -3.78
CA VAL A 105 25.11 0.13 -4.54
C VAL A 105 24.13 -0.98 -4.17
N LEU A 106 23.44 -1.54 -5.15
CA LEU A 106 22.71 -2.81 -5.02
C LEU A 106 23.45 -3.90 -5.79
N VAL A 107 23.96 -4.91 -5.10
CA VAL A 107 24.50 -6.12 -5.73
C VAL A 107 23.49 -7.26 -5.56
N TYR A 108 22.91 -7.70 -6.66
CA TYR A 108 22.04 -8.88 -6.69
C TYR A 108 22.83 -10.12 -7.09
N ASN A 109 23.36 -10.83 -6.08
CA ASN A 109 24.12 -12.07 -6.23
C ASN A 109 23.26 -13.34 -6.06
N SER A 110 22.09 -13.23 -5.43
CA SER A 110 21.22 -14.38 -5.17
C SER A 110 20.90 -15.17 -6.44
N GLY A 111 20.79 -16.49 -6.29
CA GLY A 111 20.39 -17.33 -7.39
C GLY A 111 20.11 -18.78 -7.00
N ALA A 112 19.17 -19.38 -7.71
CA ALA A 112 18.86 -20.80 -7.63
C ALA A 112 19.27 -21.49 -8.93
N ILE A 113 19.81 -22.71 -8.79
CA ILE A 113 20.34 -23.49 -9.92
C ILE A 113 19.70 -24.89 -9.95
N TRP A 114 19.28 -25.30 -11.13
CA TRP A 114 18.90 -26.67 -11.45
C TRP A 114 19.36 -27.00 -12.86
N TRP A 115 20.41 -27.80 -12.98
CA TRP A 115 21.06 -28.04 -14.26
C TRP A 115 20.51 -29.31 -14.93
N SER A 116 19.44 -29.17 -15.69
CA SER A 116 18.81 -30.29 -16.38
C SER A 116 17.99 -29.86 -17.59
N SER A 117 17.71 -30.80 -18.50
CA SER A 117 16.78 -30.60 -19.62
C SER A 117 15.36 -30.33 -19.11
N VAL A 118 14.50 -29.74 -19.95
CA VAL A 118 13.08 -29.48 -19.61
C VAL A 118 12.36 -30.75 -19.15
N ALA A 119 12.51 -31.86 -19.87
CA ALA A 119 11.89 -33.15 -19.51
C ALA A 119 12.31 -33.70 -18.13
N LYS A 120 13.42 -33.21 -17.57
CA LYS A 120 13.98 -33.63 -16.28
C LYS A 120 13.98 -32.51 -15.24
N THR A 121 13.27 -31.42 -15.51
CA THR A 121 13.13 -30.29 -14.59
C THR A 121 11.70 -30.24 -14.07
N PRO A 122 11.46 -30.67 -12.81
CA PRO A 122 10.14 -30.55 -12.21
C PRO A 122 9.68 -29.09 -12.20
N VAL A 123 8.39 -28.83 -12.44
CA VAL A 123 7.81 -27.47 -12.45
C VAL A 123 8.13 -26.72 -11.16
N LYS A 124 8.09 -27.40 -10.01
CA LYS A 124 8.49 -26.81 -8.71
C LYS A 124 9.93 -26.26 -8.70
N ARG A 125 10.87 -26.93 -9.40
CA ARG A 125 12.26 -26.45 -9.54
C ARG A 125 12.35 -25.29 -10.52
N PHE A 126 11.57 -25.31 -11.59
CA PHE A 126 11.47 -24.19 -12.51
C PHE A 126 10.96 -22.92 -11.81
N LYS A 127 9.81 -23.02 -11.10
CA LYS A 127 9.24 -21.91 -10.31
C LYS A 127 10.23 -21.36 -9.29
N LEU A 128 10.84 -22.23 -8.48
CA LEU A 128 11.88 -21.82 -7.52
C LEU A 128 13.04 -21.05 -8.18
N MET A 129 13.45 -21.43 -9.39
CA MET A 129 14.47 -20.69 -10.13
C MET A 129 13.96 -19.32 -10.58
N GLN A 130 12.70 -19.18 -10.98
CA GLN A 130 12.16 -17.88 -11.40
C GLN A 130 11.96 -16.95 -10.20
N GLU A 131 11.33 -17.46 -9.13
CA GLU A 131 11.10 -16.77 -7.85
C GLU A 131 12.40 -16.18 -7.28
N VAL A 132 13.49 -16.94 -7.31
CA VAL A 132 14.78 -16.49 -6.75
C VAL A 132 15.61 -15.67 -7.76
N ASN A 133 15.60 -16.00 -9.05
CA ASN A 133 16.49 -15.33 -10.01
C ASN A 133 15.87 -14.03 -10.54
N ILE A 134 14.74 -14.12 -11.26
CA ILE A 134 14.20 -13.00 -12.02
C ILE A 134 13.15 -12.21 -11.23
N GLU A 135 12.20 -12.89 -10.58
CA GLU A 135 11.16 -12.24 -9.78
C GLU A 135 11.78 -11.55 -8.55
N GLY A 136 12.66 -12.25 -7.84
CA GLY A 136 13.39 -11.67 -6.71
C GLY A 136 14.31 -10.51 -7.10
N LEU A 137 14.90 -10.52 -8.30
CA LEU A 137 15.67 -9.38 -8.82
C LEU A 137 14.74 -8.21 -9.11
N TYR A 138 13.64 -8.45 -9.84
CA TYR A 138 12.66 -7.43 -10.19
C TYR A 138 12.11 -6.73 -8.94
N ALA A 139 11.64 -7.51 -7.96
CA ALA A 139 11.15 -6.98 -6.68
C ALA A 139 12.21 -6.16 -5.94
N SER A 140 13.48 -6.60 -5.98
CA SER A 140 14.57 -5.87 -5.32
C SER A 140 14.93 -4.57 -6.05
N ILE A 141 14.85 -4.55 -7.38
CA ILE A 141 15.03 -3.34 -8.18
C ILE A 141 13.88 -2.35 -7.88
N GLN A 142 12.64 -2.80 -7.96
CA GLN A 142 11.46 -1.97 -7.71
C GLN A 142 11.50 -1.36 -6.29
N ALA A 143 11.75 -2.18 -5.28
CA ALA A 143 11.83 -1.74 -3.88
C ALA A 143 13.04 -0.81 -3.60
N SER A 144 14.05 -0.79 -4.48
CA SER A 144 15.20 0.12 -4.37
C SER A 144 14.95 1.51 -4.93
N PHE A 145 13.93 1.70 -5.79
CA PHE A 145 13.69 2.98 -6.47
C PHE A 145 13.48 4.17 -5.53
N PRO A 146 12.69 4.07 -4.43
CA PRO A 146 12.55 5.21 -3.51
C PRO A 146 13.89 5.67 -2.91
N LEU A 147 14.82 4.73 -2.67
CA LEU A 147 16.16 5.05 -2.15
C LEU A 147 17.05 5.71 -3.19
N PHE A 148 16.99 5.26 -4.44
CA PHE A 148 17.73 5.88 -5.53
C PHE A 148 17.18 7.25 -5.89
N GLU A 149 15.86 7.41 -5.89
CA GLU A 149 15.17 8.69 -6.07
C GLU A 149 15.60 9.70 -5.01
N LYS A 150 15.56 9.31 -3.73
CA LYS A 150 16.11 10.11 -2.62
C LYS A 150 17.59 10.45 -2.82
N GLY A 151 18.35 9.53 -3.41
CA GLY A 151 19.74 9.71 -3.83
C GLY A 151 19.94 10.59 -5.06
N ASN A 152 18.89 11.26 -5.58
CA ASN A 152 18.87 12.02 -6.83
C ASN A 152 19.26 11.17 -8.05
N TRP A 153 18.80 9.93 -8.09
CA TRP A 153 19.09 8.96 -9.16
C TRP A 153 20.59 8.80 -9.40
N LYS A 154 21.36 8.71 -8.31
CA LYS A 154 22.80 8.39 -8.32
C LYS A 154 23.02 7.06 -7.62
N GLY A 155 23.31 6.02 -8.39
CA GLY A 155 23.43 4.67 -7.86
C GLY A 155 24.07 3.70 -8.83
N ARG A 156 24.39 2.52 -8.32
CA ARG A 156 24.93 1.39 -9.09
C ARG A 156 24.15 0.13 -8.77
N VAL A 157 23.69 -0.57 -9.80
CA VAL A 157 23.08 -1.89 -9.67
C VAL A 157 23.96 -2.90 -10.37
N VAL A 158 24.43 -3.91 -9.65
CA VAL A 158 25.26 -4.98 -10.20
C VAL A 158 24.50 -6.29 -10.08
N VAL A 159 24.32 -6.96 -11.20
CA VAL A 159 23.51 -8.17 -11.29
C VAL A 159 24.38 -9.35 -11.70
N VAL A 160 24.40 -10.41 -10.91
CA VAL A 160 25.16 -11.63 -11.24
C VAL A 160 24.38 -12.47 -12.27
N CYS A 161 24.55 -12.10 -13.54
CA CYS A 161 23.87 -12.66 -14.70
C CYS A 161 24.81 -12.76 -15.91
N PRO A 162 24.60 -13.75 -16.79
CA PRO A 162 25.48 -14.01 -17.93
C PRO A 162 25.23 -13.04 -19.09
N PRO A 163 26.21 -12.83 -19.98
CA PRO A 163 25.93 -12.36 -21.33
C PRO A 163 24.97 -13.30 -22.07
N ILE A 164 24.20 -12.76 -23.02
CA ILE A 164 23.20 -13.52 -23.77
C ILE A 164 23.86 -14.16 -25.00
N TYR A 165 23.92 -15.49 -25.06
CA TYR A 165 24.49 -16.21 -26.21
C TYR A 165 23.96 -17.65 -26.34
N SER A 166 23.93 -18.15 -27.58
CA SER A 166 23.25 -19.41 -27.95
C SER A 166 23.69 -20.66 -27.16
N ARG A 167 24.98 -20.78 -26.83
CA ARG A 167 25.50 -21.93 -26.07
C ARG A 167 25.00 -21.93 -24.62
N PHE A 168 24.63 -20.79 -24.04
CA PHE A 168 24.11 -20.76 -22.66
C PHE A 168 22.76 -21.47 -22.51
N PHE A 169 21.96 -21.60 -23.58
CA PHE A 169 20.65 -22.24 -23.52
C PHE A 169 20.70 -23.77 -23.53
N ARG A 170 21.79 -24.35 -24.04
CA ARG A 170 21.90 -25.78 -24.35
C ARG A 170 21.83 -26.64 -23.09
N GLY A 171 20.85 -27.54 -23.03
CA GLY A 171 20.74 -28.58 -21.99
C GLY A 171 20.25 -28.11 -20.62
N LYS A 172 19.89 -26.83 -20.47
CA LYS A 172 19.52 -26.21 -19.19
C LYS A 172 18.49 -25.07 -19.32
N ALA A 173 17.56 -25.19 -20.28
CA ALA A 173 16.64 -24.12 -20.67
C ALA A 173 15.91 -23.47 -19.47
N ALA A 174 15.38 -24.26 -18.54
CA ALA A 174 14.69 -23.78 -17.34
C ALA A 174 15.55 -22.84 -16.46
N TYR A 175 16.84 -23.16 -16.29
CA TYR A 175 17.79 -22.30 -15.60
C TYR A 175 18.19 -21.09 -16.44
N ALA A 176 18.35 -21.29 -17.74
CA ALA A 176 18.72 -20.23 -18.67
C ALA A 176 17.66 -19.12 -18.74
N VAL A 177 16.36 -19.46 -18.71
CA VAL A 177 15.26 -18.47 -18.63
C VAL A 177 15.47 -17.53 -17.45
N GLY A 178 15.68 -18.07 -16.24
CA GLY A 178 15.85 -17.24 -15.05
C GLY A 178 17.09 -16.35 -15.11
N LYS A 179 18.25 -16.89 -15.53
CA LYS A 179 19.50 -16.12 -15.58
C LYS A 179 19.57 -15.12 -16.74
N VAL A 180 19.04 -15.45 -17.90
CA VAL A 180 19.01 -14.54 -19.06
C VAL A 180 17.90 -13.50 -18.90
N GLY A 181 16.79 -13.82 -18.25
CA GLY A 181 15.79 -12.82 -17.84
C GLY A 181 16.40 -11.70 -16.99
N MET A 182 17.33 -12.05 -16.08
CA MET A 182 18.06 -11.03 -15.30
C MET A 182 18.91 -10.13 -16.21
N SER A 183 19.56 -10.70 -17.23
CA SER A 183 20.34 -9.95 -18.22
C SER A 183 19.46 -9.05 -19.10
N VAL A 184 18.22 -9.47 -19.38
CA VAL A 184 17.23 -8.64 -20.09
C VAL A 184 16.84 -7.44 -19.22
N LEU A 185 16.63 -7.61 -17.92
CA LEU A 185 16.37 -6.46 -17.02
C LEU A 185 17.55 -5.48 -16.98
N VAL A 186 18.79 -5.97 -16.99
CA VAL A 186 19.98 -5.10 -17.10
C VAL A 186 19.90 -4.24 -18.37
N LYS A 187 19.56 -4.84 -19.52
CA LYS A 187 19.44 -4.11 -20.78
C LYS A 187 18.27 -3.15 -20.80
N GLY A 188 17.06 -3.61 -20.48
CA GLY A 188 15.85 -2.78 -20.51
C GLY A 188 15.97 -1.58 -19.57
N LEU A 189 16.31 -1.81 -18.30
CA LEU A 189 16.39 -0.74 -17.32
C LEU A 189 17.51 0.27 -17.63
N SER A 190 18.62 -0.18 -18.23
CA SER A 190 19.67 0.73 -18.67
C SER A 190 19.19 1.71 -19.74
N MET A 191 18.33 1.26 -20.66
CA MET A 191 17.74 2.07 -21.72
C MET A 191 16.68 3.00 -21.13
N ASP A 192 15.83 2.49 -20.23
CA ASP A 192 14.82 3.29 -19.53
C ASP A 192 15.45 4.44 -18.74
N TRP A 193 16.55 4.20 -18.04
CA TRP A 193 17.26 5.25 -17.30
C TRP A 193 17.92 6.29 -18.19
N ILE A 194 18.38 5.93 -19.39
CA ILE A 194 18.86 6.91 -20.37
C ILE A 194 17.69 7.78 -20.82
N ARG A 195 16.56 7.16 -21.21
CA ARG A 195 15.34 7.84 -21.65
C ARG A 195 14.81 8.79 -20.58
N GLU A 196 14.78 8.36 -19.33
CA GLU A 196 14.29 9.12 -18.18
C GLU A 196 15.31 10.14 -17.65
N SER A 197 16.42 10.36 -18.36
CA SER A 197 17.49 11.29 -17.98
C SER A 197 18.14 10.98 -16.63
N LYS A 198 18.05 9.73 -16.15
CA LYS A 198 18.66 9.21 -14.92
C LYS A 198 20.12 8.80 -15.14
N THR A 199 20.90 9.68 -15.78
CA THR A 199 22.29 9.43 -16.21
C THR A 199 23.29 9.18 -15.06
N GLY A 200 22.90 9.48 -13.82
CA GLY A 200 23.62 9.13 -12.60
C GLY A 200 23.52 7.66 -12.18
N MET A 201 22.60 6.90 -12.78
CA MET A 201 22.41 5.47 -12.55
C MET A 201 23.20 4.63 -13.55
N ALA A 202 23.63 3.45 -13.11
CA ALA A 202 24.12 2.42 -14.02
C ALA A 202 23.77 1.03 -13.51
N ILE A 203 23.25 0.17 -14.39
CA ILE A 203 23.00 -1.24 -14.12
C ILE A 203 23.95 -2.09 -14.96
N THR A 204 24.67 -3.02 -14.33
CA THR A 204 25.69 -3.84 -15.00
C THR A 204 25.48 -5.31 -14.68
N GLY A 205 25.46 -6.15 -15.71
CA GLY A 205 25.50 -7.59 -15.58
C GLY A 205 26.94 -8.10 -15.62
N ILE A 206 27.30 -8.94 -14.64
CA ILE A 206 28.63 -9.56 -14.56
C ILE A 206 28.53 -11.07 -14.33
N TRP A 207 29.40 -11.81 -14.98
CA TRP A 207 29.49 -13.27 -14.90
C TRP A 207 30.92 -13.77 -14.83
N PRO A 208 31.21 -14.88 -14.14
CA PRO A 208 32.58 -15.35 -14.08
C PRO A 208 33.01 -16.00 -15.41
N ALA A 209 34.18 -15.61 -15.92
CA ALA A 209 34.78 -16.15 -17.15
C ALA A 209 35.24 -17.61 -16.98
N VAL A 210 35.60 -17.96 -15.75
CA VAL A 210 36.11 -19.25 -15.25
C VAL A 210 35.26 -19.68 -14.05
N ALA A 211 35.16 -20.97 -13.76
CA ALA A 211 34.42 -21.42 -12.58
C ALA A 211 35.04 -20.89 -11.27
N ILE A 212 34.19 -20.48 -10.31
CA ILE A 212 34.61 -19.94 -9.01
C ILE A 212 34.43 -20.99 -7.91
N GLU A 213 35.32 -21.06 -6.91
CA GLU A 213 35.05 -21.92 -5.74
C GLU A 213 33.82 -21.44 -4.97
N SER A 214 32.88 -22.36 -4.76
CA SER A 214 31.62 -22.07 -4.10
C SER A 214 31.00 -23.35 -3.52
N ALA A 215 30.03 -23.20 -2.62
CA ALA A 215 29.18 -24.31 -2.17
C ALA A 215 28.56 -25.09 -3.35
N ALA A 216 28.26 -24.42 -4.47
CA ALA A 216 27.68 -25.03 -5.65
C ALA A 216 28.68 -25.85 -6.48
N THR A 217 29.99 -25.57 -6.36
CA THR A 217 31.05 -26.30 -7.04
C THR A 217 31.68 -27.40 -6.17
N GLN A 218 31.47 -27.39 -4.85
CA GLN A 218 31.94 -28.45 -3.94
C GLN A 218 31.45 -29.87 -4.33
N GLY A 219 30.19 -30.03 -4.73
CA GLY A 219 29.67 -31.34 -5.19
C GLY A 219 30.32 -31.85 -6.49
N ALA A 220 30.84 -30.96 -7.33
CA ALA A 220 31.57 -31.29 -8.55
C ALA A 220 33.06 -31.59 -8.31
N VAL A 221 33.60 -31.16 -7.17
CA VAL A 221 34.96 -31.40 -6.66
C VAL A 221 35.02 -32.70 -5.84
N ALA A 222 33.91 -33.10 -5.20
CA ALA A 222 33.79 -34.34 -4.43
C ALA A 222 33.52 -35.60 -5.29
N ALA A 223 33.18 -35.44 -6.57
CA ALA A 223 33.11 -36.54 -7.53
C ALA A 223 34.53 -37.02 -7.90
N GLU A 224 34.71 -38.28 -8.34
CA GLU A 224 35.98 -39.02 -8.53
C GLU A 224 37.12 -38.34 -9.35
N MET A 225 36.94 -37.12 -9.85
CA MET A 225 37.97 -36.28 -10.48
C MET A 225 38.06 -34.94 -9.74
N ASP A 226 39.15 -34.72 -8.99
CA ASP A 226 39.45 -33.42 -8.36
C ASP A 226 39.59 -32.33 -9.44
N ARG A 227 38.65 -31.37 -9.44
CA ARG A 227 38.61 -30.22 -10.35
C ARG A 227 38.97 -28.90 -9.68
N SER A 228 39.64 -28.94 -8.53
CA SER A 228 40.09 -27.74 -7.81
C SER A 228 41.02 -26.84 -8.64
N SER A 229 41.82 -27.41 -9.53
CA SER A 229 42.71 -26.68 -10.46
C SER A 229 41.99 -25.94 -11.58
N ASP A 230 40.69 -26.20 -11.79
CA ASP A 230 39.84 -25.48 -12.75
C ASP A 230 39.13 -24.27 -12.14
N LEU A 231 39.39 -23.94 -10.87
CA LEU A 231 38.68 -22.90 -10.12
C LEU A 231 39.52 -21.64 -9.90
N ARG A 232 38.83 -20.50 -9.85
CA ARG A 232 39.36 -19.22 -9.38
C ARG A 232 38.70 -18.76 -8.10
N LYS A 233 39.51 -18.10 -7.27
CA LYS A 233 39.14 -17.36 -6.08
C LYS A 233 38.03 -16.35 -6.38
N ALA A 234 37.04 -16.28 -5.50
CA ALA A 234 35.98 -15.28 -5.54
C ALA A 234 36.49 -13.83 -5.57
N THR A 235 37.74 -13.58 -5.18
CA THR A 235 38.38 -12.27 -5.23
C THR A 235 38.49 -11.68 -6.64
N VAL A 236 38.57 -12.50 -7.69
CA VAL A 236 38.53 -11.96 -9.08
C VAL A 236 37.21 -11.25 -9.35
N PHE A 237 36.13 -11.79 -8.78
CA PHE A 237 34.79 -11.32 -8.99
C PHE A 237 34.52 -10.04 -8.20
N SER A 238 34.97 -9.96 -6.95
CA SER A 238 34.90 -8.73 -6.16
C SER A 238 35.75 -7.61 -6.76
N ASP A 239 36.97 -7.90 -7.21
CA ASP A 239 37.86 -6.90 -7.84
C ASP A 239 37.23 -6.33 -9.12
N ALA A 240 36.60 -7.18 -9.94
CA ALA A 240 35.88 -6.75 -11.13
C ALA A 240 34.67 -5.85 -10.77
N ILE A 241 33.91 -6.19 -9.73
CA ILE A 241 32.80 -5.36 -9.26
C ILE A 241 33.29 -4.00 -8.77
N LEU A 242 34.35 -3.95 -7.96
CA LEU A 242 34.93 -2.68 -7.53
C LEU A 242 35.40 -1.82 -8.71
N ALA A 243 36.01 -2.44 -9.72
CA ALA A 243 36.38 -1.76 -10.95
C ALA A 243 35.16 -1.21 -11.70
N ILE A 244 34.04 -1.96 -11.78
CA ILE A 244 32.78 -1.49 -12.38
C ILE A 244 32.22 -0.29 -11.62
N LEU A 245 32.16 -0.38 -10.28
CA LEU A 245 31.61 0.70 -9.44
C LEU A 245 32.42 2.00 -9.57
N GLY A 246 33.74 1.88 -9.73
CA GLY A 246 34.64 3.01 -9.94
C GLY A 246 34.70 3.55 -11.38
N SER A 247 33.93 2.99 -12.32
CA SER A 247 33.90 3.43 -13.72
C SER A 247 32.79 4.46 -13.99
N PRO A 248 32.92 5.30 -15.03
CA PRO A 248 31.86 6.23 -15.45
C PRO A 248 30.55 5.49 -15.76
N THR A 249 29.40 6.06 -15.40
CA THR A 249 28.08 5.43 -15.62
C THR A 249 27.84 5.10 -17.09
N ALA A 250 28.23 6.00 -17.99
CA ALA A 250 28.07 5.83 -19.43
C ALA A 250 28.84 4.62 -20.00
N GLU A 251 29.91 4.16 -19.35
CA GLU A 251 30.70 3.02 -19.81
C GLU A 251 30.15 1.67 -19.33
N VAL A 252 29.42 1.66 -18.20
CA VAL A 252 29.00 0.42 -17.54
C VAL A 252 27.48 0.22 -17.49
N ASN A 253 26.68 1.25 -17.79
CA ASN A 253 25.23 1.12 -17.86
C ASN A 253 24.82 0.20 -19.03
N GLY A 254 24.03 -0.84 -18.73
CA GLY A 254 23.59 -1.83 -19.71
C GLY A 254 24.67 -2.83 -20.13
N LEU A 255 25.86 -2.79 -19.54
CA LEU A 255 26.95 -3.69 -19.89
C LEU A 255 26.67 -5.11 -19.38
N LEU A 256 26.91 -6.12 -20.23
CA LEU A 256 26.94 -7.54 -19.86
C LEU A 256 28.35 -8.06 -20.10
N THR A 257 29.13 -8.22 -19.04
CA THR A 257 30.57 -8.54 -19.13
C THR A 257 30.96 -9.76 -18.30
N THR A 258 32.24 -10.13 -18.37
CA THR A 258 32.84 -11.07 -17.43
C THR A 258 33.86 -10.39 -16.52
N ASP A 259 34.10 -10.99 -15.36
CA ASP A 259 35.13 -10.54 -14.42
C ASP A 259 36.50 -10.32 -15.08
N GLU A 260 37.00 -11.31 -15.81
CA GLU A 260 38.29 -11.22 -16.50
C GLU A 260 38.33 -10.22 -17.64
N ASP A 261 37.28 -10.20 -18.47
CA ASP A 261 37.27 -9.33 -19.64
C ASP A 261 37.18 -7.88 -19.18
N PHE A 262 36.31 -7.58 -18.20
CA PHE A 262 36.24 -6.23 -17.65
C PHE A 262 37.55 -5.78 -17.00
N LEU A 263 38.20 -6.62 -16.19
CA LEU A 263 39.48 -6.27 -15.56
C LEU A 263 40.60 -6.09 -16.61
N ARG A 264 40.59 -6.89 -17.67
CA ARG A 264 41.55 -6.77 -18.77
C ARG A 264 41.34 -5.46 -19.52
N ASP A 265 40.11 -5.15 -19.88
CA ASP A 265 39.78 -4.02 -20.74
C ASP A 265 39.84 -2.68 -19.99
N SER A 266 39.37 -2.63 -18.74
CA SER A 266 39.30 -1.40 -17.94
C SER A 266 40.55 -1.12 -17.08
N LYS A 267 41.27 -2.15 -16.65
CA LYS A 267 42.45 -2.02 -15.75
C LYS A 267 43.75 -2.57 -16.35
N GLY A 268 43.73 -3.12 -17.57
CA GLY A 268 44.92 -3.66 -18.22
C GLY A 268 45.46 -4.95 -17.59
N VAL A 269 44.64 -5.67 -16.82
CA VAL A 269 45.08 -6.91 -16.15
C VAL A 269 45.36 -8.00 -17.18
N THR A 270 46.60 -8.47 -17.22
CA THR A 270 47.04 -9.53 -18.15
C THR A 270 47.30 -10.85 -17.44
N ASP A 271 47.85 -10.80 -16.23
CA ASP A 271 48.07 -11.97 -15.37
C ASP A 271 46.97 -12.14 -14.32
N PHE A 272 46.28 -13.27 -14.37
CA PHE A 272 45.23 -13.64 -13.43
C PHE A 272 45.65 -14.77 -12.48
N GLY A 273 46.92 -15.17 -12.49
CA GLY A 273 47.45 -16.27 -11.69
C GLY A 273 47.18 -16.11 -10.19
N LYS A 274 47.17 -14.87 -9.68
CA LYS A 274 46.86 -14.56 -8.27
C LYS A 274 45.45 -14.99 -7.84
N TYR A 275 44.53 -15.11 -8.79
CA TYR A 275 43.16 -15.55 -8.56
C TYR A 275 42.99 -17.06 -8.67
N SER A 276 44.02 -17.84 -9.02
CA SER A 276 43.88 -19.30 -9.11
C SER A 276 43.62 -19.89 -7.73
N PHE A 277 42.62 -20.78 -7.61
CA PHE A 277 42.32 -21.46 -6.35
C PHE A 277 43.50 -22.37 -5.95
N VAL A 278 44.00 -23.16 -6.91
CA VAL A 278 45.27 -23.89 -6.78
C VAL A 278 46.40 -23.04 -7.36
N PRO A 279 47.40 -22.60 -6.56
CA PRO A 279 48.52 -21.82 -7.06
C PRO A 279 49.24 -22.50 -8.23
N GLY A 280 49.55 -21.75 -9.30
CA GLY A 280 50.23 -22.25 -10.50
C GLY A 280 49.34 -23.02 -11.48
N SER A 281 48.06 -23.26 -11.16
CA SER A 281 47.10 -23.82 -12.13
C SER A 281 46.72 -22.78 -13.20
N THR A 282 46.21 -23.26 -14.34
CA THR A 282 45.67 -22.41 -15.41
C THR A 282 44.21 -22.81 -15.67
N PRO A 283 43.27 -22.32 -14.85
CA PRO A 283 41.86 -22.67 -14.96
C PRO A 283 41.28 -22.42 -16.35
N ARG A 284 40.46 -23.37 -16.82
CA ARG A 284 39.83 -23.27 -18.14
C ARG A 284 38.72 -22.22 -18.17
N ARG A 285 38.76 -21.33 -19.18
CA ARG A 285 37.64 -20.43 -19.51
C ARG A 285 36.39 -21.21 -19.92
N ILE A 286 35.25 -20.91 -19.27
CA ILE A 286 33.93 -21.52 -19.54
C ILE A 286 33.05 -20.65 -20.45
N MET A 287 33.40 -19.38 -20.63
CA MET A 287 32.67 -18.42 -21.46
C MET A 287 33.25 -18.31 -22.88
N PRO A 288 32.46 -17.87 -23.89
CA PRO A 288 33.00 -17.49 -25.21
C PRO A 288 34.16 -16.49 -25.10
N LYS A 289 35.07 -16.50 -26.08
CA LYS A 289 36.14 -15.50 -26.18
C LYS A 289 35.60 -14.13 -26.62
N THR A 290 34.55 -14.14 -27.44
CA THR A 290 33.86 -12.96 -27.96
C THR A 290 32.37 -13.19 -27.82
N PHE A 291 31.66 -12.19 -27.32
CA PHE A 291 30.21 -12.22 -27.16
C PHE A 291 29.52 -11.60 -28.38
N PRO A 292 28.28 -12.02 -28.69
CA PRO A 292 27.50 -11.34 -29.72
C PRO A 292 27.20 -9.90 -29.28
N ASP A 293 27.21 -8.99 -30.25
CA ASP A 293 26.64 -7.66 -30.07
C ASP A 293 25.11 -7.78 -30.12
N LEU A 294 24.43 -7.15 -29.17
CA LEU A 294 22.97 -7.12 -29.07
C LEU A 294 22.40 -5.79 -29.58
N THR A 295 23.25 -4.88 -30.08
CA THR A 295 22.82 -3.63 -30.68
C THR A 295 22.41 -3.84 -32.14
N VAL A 296 21.43 -3.08 -32.56
CA VAL A 296 20.97 -2.95 -33.95
C VAL A 296 20.73 -1.46 -34.22
N GLU A 297 20.68 -1.09 -35.51
CA GLU A 297 20.29 0.27 -35.90
C GLU A 297 18.77 0.41 -35.69
N GLU A 298 18.37 1.34 -34.83
CA GLU A 298 16.96 1.61 -34.48
C GLU A 298 16.49 2.93 -35.13
N GLN A 299 15.18 3.13 -35.25
CA GLN A 299 14.61 4.40 -35.70
C GLN A 299 14.73 5.47 -34.60
N ASP A 300 14.82 6.76 -34.97
CA ASP A 300 14.94 7.86 -34.01
C ASP A 300 13.64 8.12 -33.21
N ASP A 301 12.49 7.64 -33.71
CA ASP A 301 11.20 7.74 -33.03
C ASP A 301 10.80 6.39 -32.40
N GLU A 302 10.26 6.43 -31.17
CA GLU A 302 9.79 5.25 -30.43
C GLU A 302 8.29 4.93 -30.73
N GLY A 303 7.69 5.57 -31.74
CA GLY A 303 6.25 5.51 -31.99
C GLY A 303 5.37 6.11 -30.88
N VAL A 304 4.06 5.81 -30.90
CA VAL A 304 3.12 6.17 -29.83
C VAL A 304 3.17 5.09 -28.75
N ARG A 305 3.55 5.46 -27.53
CA ARG A 305 3.68 4.53 -26.41
C ARG A 305 2.42 4.53 -25.56
N THR A 306 1.96 3.33 -25.20
CA THR A 306 0.87 3.13 -24.24
C THR A 306 1.48 2.70 -22.91
N ASP A 307 1.37 3.54 -21.88
CA ASP A 307 1.60 3.11 -20.50
C ASP A 307 0.26 2.63 -19.93
N THR A 308 0.15 1.34 -19.63
CA THR A 308 -1.10 0.77 -19.12
C THR A 308 -1.42 1.20 -17.68
N VAL A 309 -0.53 1.94 -17.01
CA VAL A 309 -0.67 2.39 -15.62
C VAL A 309 -1.11 3.86 -15.54
N GLU A 310 -0.66 4.73 -16.45
CA GLU A 310 -1.19 6.09 -16.60
C GLU A 310 -2.36 6.08 -17.59
N LEU A 311 -3.55 5.79 -17.08
CA LEU A 311 -4.77 5.85 -17.89
C LEU A 311 -5.13 7.32 -18.15
N SER A 312 -5.29 7.68 -19.41
CA SER A 312 -6.08 8.87 -19.75
C SER A 312 -7.51 8.72 -19.20
N GLU A 313 -8.22 9.84 -19.02
CA GLU A 313 -9.62 9.82 -18.57
C GLU A 313 -10.48 8.93 -19.49
N GLU A 314 -10.22 8.96 -20.81
CA GLU A 314 -10.89 8.11 -21.80
C GLU A 314 -10.59 6.61 -21.59
N GLU A 315 -9.34 6.24 -21.32
CA GLU A 315 -8.97 4.85 -21.05
C GLU A 315 -9.47 4.38 -19.67
N TRP A 316 -9.53 5.27 -18.69
CA TRP A 316 -10.12 4.99 -17.39
C TRP A 316 -11.62 4.71 -17.53
N VAL A 317 -12.34 5.57 -18.24
CA VAL A 317 -13.77 5.35 -18.58
C VAL A 317 -13.94 4.02 -19.32
N ALA A 318 -13.14 3.75 -20.35
CA ALA A 318 -13.24 2.50 -21.11
C ALA A 318 -12.99 1.26 -20.25
N ARG A 319 -12.08 1.33 -19.26
CA ARG A 319 -11.87 0.23 -18.30
C ARG A 319 -13.04 0.05 -17.35
N VAL A 320 -13.64 1.15 -16.87
CA VAL A 320 -14.85 1.07 -16.05
C VAL A 320 -16.01 0.50 -16.85
N GLU A 321 -16.15 0.87 -18.13
CA GLU A 321 -17.16 0.30 -19.02
C GLU A 321 -16.95 -1.20 -19.23
N ASP A 322 -15.72 -1.66 -19.49
CA ASP A 322 -15.38 -3.09 -19.62
C ASP A 322 -15.66 -3.86 -18.31
N GLU A 323 -15.29 -3.28 -17.17
CA GLU A 323 -15.60 -3.83 -15.85
C GLU A 323 -17.11 -3.98 -15.63
N ILE A 324 -17.88 -2.92 -15.87
CA ILE A 324 -19.34 -2.93 -15.71
C ILE A 324 -19.94 -3.99 -16.65
N SER A 325 -19.45 -4.09 -17.89
CA SER A 325 -19.91 -5.13 -18.82
C SER A 325 -19.65 -6.53 -18.28
N GLN A 326 -18.44 -6.80 -17.77
CA GLN A 326 -18.08 -8.09 -17.17
C GLN A 326 -18.88 -8.39 -15.91
N LEU A 327 -19.20 -7.39 -15.11
CA LEU A 327 -20.04 -7.53 -13.91
C LEU A 327 -21.49 -7.84 -14.29
N VAL A 328 -22.04 -7.15 -15.27
CA VAL A 328 -23.40 -7.40 -15.79
C VAL A 328 -23.51 -8.81 -16.38
N ASP A 329 -22.48 -9.27 -17.10
CA ASP A 329 -22.42 -10.64 -17.64
C ASP A 329 -22.40 -11.73 -16.56
N GLN A 330 -21.95 -11.41 -15.34
CA GLN A 330 -21.96 -12.33 -14.20
C GLN A 330 -23.33 -12.42 -13.52
N ILE A 331 -24.23 -11.44 -13.73
CA ILE A 331 -25.55 -11.44 -13.11
C ILE A 331 -26.45 -12.47 -13.82
N ASN A 332 -26.89 -13.48 -13.06
CA ASN A 332 -27.94 -14.39 -13.54
C ASN A 332 -29.31 -13.69 -13.48
N VAL A 333 -29.61 -12.93 -14.54
CA VAL A 333 -30.80 -12.09 -14.68
C VAL A 333 -32.11 -12.86 -14.40
N PRO A 334 -32.36 -14.05 -14.97
CA PRO A 334 -33.58 -14.81 -14.68
C PRO A 334 -33.80 -15.10 -13.19
N GLU A 335 -32.73 -15.39 -12.44
CA GLU A 335 -32.87 -15.64 -11.00
C GLU A 335 -33.07 -14.34 -10.22
N LEU A 336 -32.43 -13.23 -10.63
CA LEU A 336 -32.63 -11.92 -10.03
C LEU A 336 -34.08 -11.45 -10.20
N GLU A 337 -34.64 -11.54 -11.41
CA GLU A 337 -36.04 -11.20 -11.72
C GLU A 337 -37.01 -12.08 -10.94
N LYS A 338 -36.77 -13.40 -10.90
CA LYS A 338 -37.57 -14.33 -10.10
C LYS A 338 -37.55 -13.99 -8.62
N ARG A 339 -36.38 -13.68 -8.06
CA ARG A 339 -36.23 -13.31 -6.65
C ARG A 339 -36.98 -12.02 -6.34
N ALA A 340 -36.84 -11.00 -7.17
CA ALA A 340 -37.52 -9.73 -7.01
C ALA A 340 -39.05 -9.87 -7.14
N SER A 341 -39.51 -10.68 -8.10
CA SER A 341 -40.92 -11.00 -8.28
C SER A 341 -41.52 -11.63 -7.02
N ILE A 342 -40.86 -12.65 -6.45
CA ILE A 342 -41.30 -13.29 -5.19
C ILE A 342 -41.36 -12.27 -4.05
N LEU A 343 -40.34 -11.42 -3.91
CA LEU A 343 -40.30 -10.39 -2.87
C LEU A 343 -41.42 -9.34 -3.00
N LYS A 344 -41.91 -9.09 -4.23
CA LYS A 344 -43.04 -8.20 -4.52
C LYS A 344 -44.38 -8.95 -4.68
N GLY A 345 -44.50 -10.17 -4.17
CA GLY A 345 -45.76 -10.92 -4.20
C GLY A 345 -46.17 -11.40 -5.59
N ASP A 346 -45.21 -11.99 -6.31
CA ASP A 346 -45.36 -12.61 -7.64
C ASP A 346 -45.74 -11.63 -8.78
N VAL A 347 -45.41 -10.34 -8.63
CA VAL A 347 -45.49 -9.36 -9.73
C VAL A 347 -44.30 -9.55 -10.65
N ALA A 348 -44.53 -9.74 -11.94
CA ALA A 348 -43.43 -9.91 -12.91
C ALA A 348 -42.63 -8.61 -13.07
N CYS A 349 -41.34 -8.76 -13.40
CA CYS A 349 -40.44 -7.65 -13.70
C CYS A 349 -39.41 -8.05 -14.74
N TYR A 350 -38.74 -7.05 -15.29
CA TYR A 350 -37.56 -7.26 -16.12
C TYR A 350 -36.39 -6.41 -15.63
N PHE A 351 -35.19 -6.93 -15.79
CA PHE A 351 -33.94 -6.23 -15.51
C PHE A 351 -33.62 -5.23 -16.62
N ASN A 352 -33.38 -3.99 -16.22
CA ASN A 352 -32.99 -2.88 -17.08
C ASN A 352 -31.58 -2.40 -16.68
N PRO A 353 -30.51 -2.88 -17.35
CA PRO A 353 -29.15 -2.47 -17.04
C PRO A 353 -28.94 -0.99 -17.35
N SER A 354 -28.05 -0.35 -16.60
CA SER A 354 -27.57 1.00 -16.91
C SER A 354 -26.28 0.92 -17.72
N ASN A 355 -25.98 1.96 -18.50
CA ASN A 355 -24.62 2.18 -19.01
C ASN A 355 -23.82 2.98 -17.98
N TYR A 356 -22.50 3.10 -18.18
CA TYR A 356 -21.60 3.84 -17.28
C TYR A 356 -22.10 5.27 -16.96
N HIS A 357 -22.65 5.98 -17.94
CA HIS A 357 -23.13 7.36 -17.77
C HIS A 357 -24.46 7.46 -17.00
N ASP A 358 -25.32 6.43 -17.10
CA ASP A 358 -26.62 6.34 -16.42
C ASP A 358 -26.51 5.70 -15.02
N ALA A 359 -25.39 5.04 -14.70
CA ALA A 359 -25.16 4.26 -13.47
C ALA A 359 -24.71 5.07 -12.24
N MET A 360 -24.40 6.36 -12.41
CA MET A 360 -23.61 7.13 -11.43
C MET A 360 -24.46 7.69 -10.28
N LEU A 361 -24.71 6.85 -9.28
CA LEU A 361 -24.93 7.28 -7.89
C LEU A 361 -23.73 6.83 -7.05
N GLY A 362 -22.57 7.47 -7.26
CA GLY A 362 -21.32 7.16 -6.53
C GLY A 362 -20.36 6.20 -7.25
N ASN A 363 -19.13 6.10 -6.74
CA ASN A 363 -18.02 5.43 -7.44
C ASN A 363 -17.87 3.93 -7.15
N ALA A 364 -18.50 3.43 -6.08
CA ALA A 364 -18.18 2.11 -5.51
C ALA A 364 -19.12 0.97 -5.96
N ASP A 365 -20.35 1.30 -6.36
CA ASP A 365 -21.36 0.33 -6.77
C ASP A 365 -21.87 0.59 -8.20
N TYR A 366 -22.18 -0.48 -8.90
CA TYR A 366 -22.97 -0.48 -10.13
C TYR A 366 -24.47 -0.46 -9.78
N HIS A 367 -25.21 0.40 -10.46
CA HIS A 367 -26.65 0.61 -10.24
C HIS A 367 -27.44 0.20 -11.48
N ALA A 368 -28.45 -0.63 -11.33
CA ALA A 368 -29.40 -0.98 -12.40
C ALA A 368 -30.83 -0.94 -11.87
N TRP A 369 -31.81 -1.16 -12.75
CA TRP A 369 -33.23 -1.13 -12.36
C TRP A 369 -33.92 -2.46 -12.62
N LEU A 370 -34.88 -2.79 -11.75
CA LEU A 370 -35.91 -3.77 -12.03
C LEU A 370 -37.21 -3.01 -12.24
N ILE A 371 -37.84 -3.21 -13.40
CA ILE A 371 -39.09 -2.55 -13.77
C ILE A 371 -40.20 -3.59 -13.72
N PHE A 372 -41.19 -3.34 -12.87
CA PHE A 372 -42.31 -4.25 -12.63
C PHE A 372 -43.50 -3.93 -13.55
N ASP A 373 -44.33 -4.94 -13.80
CA ASP A 373 -45.53 -4.82 -14.65
C ASP A 373 -46.56 -3.82 -14.10
N ASP A 374 -46.54 -3.56 -12.80
CA ASP A 374 -47.38 -2.54 -12.14
C ASP A 374 -46.83 -1.10 -12.29
N GLY A 375 -45.68 -0.95 -12.95
CA GLY A 375 -45.01 0.33 -13.18
C GLY A 375 -44.05 0.75 -12.07
N ASP A 376 -43.94 -0.03 -10.98
CA ASP A 376 -42.98 0.23 -9.91
C ASP A 376 -41.55 -0.06 -10.38
N ARG A 377 -40.57 0.56 -9.70
CA ARG A 377 -39.15 0.43 -10.03
C ARG A 377 -38.30 0.24 -8.79
N TRP A 378 -37.51 -0.83 -8.78
CA TRP A 378 -36.51 -1.06 -7.74
C TRP A 378 -35.11 -0.81 -8.28
N LEU A 379 -34.23 -0.36 -7.39
CA LEU A 379 -32.82 -0.19 -7.64
C LEU A 379 -32.09 -1.50 -7.28
N VAL A 380 -31.22 -1.96 -8.16
CA VAL A 380 -30.27 -3.05 -7.94
C VAL A 380 -28.90 -2.40 -7.73
N ARG A 381 -28.32 -2.53 -6.54
CA ARG A 381 -26.95 -2.12 -6.25
C ARG A 381 -26.03 -3.33 -6.20
N THR A 382 -24.92 -3.31 -6.91
CA THR A 382 -23.91 -4.38 -6.95
C THR A 382 -22.51 -3.77 -6.81
N PRO A 383 -21.68 -4.21 -5.85
CA PRO A 383 -20.32 -3.70 -5.67
C PRO A 383 -19.44 -3.89 -6.91
N ARG A 384 -18.61 -2.89 -7.26
CA ARG A 384 -17.67 -2.92 -8.39
C ARG A 384 -16.31 -3.47 -8.01
N THR A 385 -15.79 -4.43 -8.77
CA THR A 385 -14.50 -5.11 -8.51
C THR A 385 -13.24 -4.24 -8.56
N VAL A 386 -13.12 -3.29 -9.50
CA VAL A 386 -11.90 -2.49 -9.74
C VAL A 386 -11.71 -1.43 -8.65
N PHE A 387 -12.78 -1.04 -7.97
CA PHE A 387 -12.70 -0.14 -6.81
C PHE A 387 -12.29 -0.86 -5.53
N TYR A 388 -12.34 -2.20 -5.52
CA TYR A 388 -12.10 -3.03 -4.35
C TYR A 388 -10.94 -4.00 -4.59
N ASP A 389 -9.71 -3.55 -4.36
CA ASP A 389 -8.64 -4.45 -3.84
C ASP A 389 -8.94 -4.85 -2.38
N ILE A 390 -10.23 -5.06 -2.06
CA ILE A 390 -10.74 -5.41 -0.73
C ILE A 390 -11.08 -6.91 -0.73
N PRO A 391 -10.74 -7.63 0.35
CA PRO A 391 -11.22 -8.98 0.57
C PRO A 391 -12.75 -9.12 0.42
N GLN A 392 -13.19 -10.16 -0.29
CA GLN A 392 -14.61 -10.39 -0.60
C GLN A 392 -15.51 -10.43 0.65
N ASP A 393 -15.03 -11.01 1.75
CA ASP A 393 -15.77 -11.09 3.02
C ASP A 393 -16.09 -9.72 3.61
N MET A 394 -15.24 -8.72 3.36
CA MET A 394 -15.47 -7.34 3.77
C MET A 394 -16.48 -6.63 2.86
N VAL A 395 -16.44 -6.86 1.54
CA VAL A 395 -17.47 -6.36 0.61
C VAL A 395 -18.86 -6.88 0.99
N GLU A 396 -18.95 -8.18 1.29
CA GLU A 396 -20.20 -8.82 1.72
C GLU A 396 -20.68 -8.29 3.09
N TYR A 397 -19.75 -7.98 3.99
CA TYR A 397 -20.07 -7.32 5.26
C TYR A 397 -20.75 -5.97 5.05
N PHE A 398 -20.29 -5.17 4.08
CA PHE A 398 -20.85 -3.84 3.79
C PHE A 398 -22.29 -3.92 3.30
N ILE A 399 -22.58 -4.83 2.36
CA ILE A 399 -23.94 -5.04 1.83
C ILE A 399 -24.88 -5.49 2.94
N ALA A 400 -24.46 -6.50 3.73
CA ALA A 400 -25.26 -7.00 4.84
C ALA A 400 -25.52 -5.90 5.89
N SER A 401 -24.55 -5.00 6.08
CA SER A 401 -24.67 -3.89 7.00
C SER A 401 -25.59 -2.78 6.50
N GLU A 402 -25.48 -2.41 5.23
CA GLU A 402 -26.37 -1.43 4.60
C GLU A 402 -27.82 -1.92 4.61
N PHE A 403 -28.07 -3.19 4.22
CA PHE A 403 -29.40 -3.79 4.29
C PHE A 403 -30.00 -3.72 5.70
N ALA A 404 -29.21 -4.07 6.73
CA ALA A 404 -29.64 -4.02 8.12
C ALA A 404 -29.95 -2.58 8.57
N THR A 405 -29.21 -1.60 8.08
CA THR A 405 -29.40 -0.18 8.38
C THR A 405 -30.68 0.36 7.74
N LEU A 406 -30.91 0.07 6.46
CA LEU A 406 -32.15 0.46 5.77
C LEU A 406 -33.37 -0.17 6.45
N LYS A 407 -33.29 -1.46 6.80
CA LYS A 407 -34.36 -2.15 7.56
C LYS A 407 -34.64 -1.52 8.92
N PHE A 408 -33.60 -1.05 9.60
CA PHE A 408 -33.74 -0.32 10.87
C PHE A 408 -34.45 1.03 10.69
N LEU A 409 -34.27 1.69 9.55
CA LEU A 409 -34.85 3.00 9.25
C LEU A 409 -36.28 2.95 8.69
N GLU A 410 -36.70 1.84 8.07
CA GLU A 410 -38.04 1.66 7.49
C GLU A 410 -39.22 2.08 8.40
N PRO A 411 -39.25 1.77 9.72
CA PRO A 411 -40.36 2.17 10.58
C PRO A 411 -40.27 3.63 11.08
N THR A 412 -39.25 4.38 10.65
CA THR A 412 -38.94 5.73 11.13
C THR A 412 -39.43 6.80 10.15
N LYS A 413 -39.25 8.07 10.52
CA LYS A 413 -39.50 9.21 9.62
C LYS A 413 -38.25 9.69 8.88
N VAL A 414 -37.10 9.03 9.07
CA VAL A 414 -35.90 9.32 8.29
C VAL A 414 -36.20 8.89 6.84
N PRO A 415 -36.05 9.78 5.84
CA PRO A 415 -36.42 9.49 4.47
C PRO A 415 -35.35 8.60 3.79
N ALA A 416 -35.20 7.37 4.25
CA ALA A 416 -34.30 6.37 3.67
C ALA A 416 -35.06 5.43 2.72
N PRO A 417 -34.39 4.84 1.72
CA PRO A 417 -34.98 3.84 0.85
C PRO A 417 -35.42 2.61 1.64
N LYS A 418 -36.55 2.00 1.28
CA LYS A 418 -36.86 0.65 1.73
C LYS A 418 -35.89 -0.35 1.12
N ALA A 419 -35.48 -1.35 1.89
CA ALA A 419 -34.67 -2.45 1.39
C ALA A 419 -35.55 -3.68 1.17
N PHE A 420 -35.60 -4.23 -0.03
CA PHE A 420 -36.48 -5.36 -0.34
C PHE A 420 -35.79 -6.71 -0.15
N GLY A 421 -34.48 -6.79 -0.39
CA GLY A 421 -33.69 -8.00 -0.18
C GLY A 421 -32.23 -7.77 -0.57
N PHE A 422 -31.36 -8.69 -0.18
CA PHE A 422 -29.96 -8.71 -0.61
C PHE A 422 -29.51 -10.14 -0.87
N GLY A 423 -28.39 -10.32 -1.56
CA GLY A 423 -27.70 -11.60 -1.76
C GLY A 423 -26.20 -11.40 -1.63
N LEU A 424 -25.49 -12.43 -1.17
CA LEU A 424 -24.03 -12.44 -1.04
C LEU A 424 -23.47 -13.47 -2.01
N ALA A 425 -22.37 -13.15 -2.70
CA ALA A 425 -21.74 -14.05 -3.67
C ALA A 425 -21.23 -15.35 -3.02
N SER A 426 -20.82 -15.31 -1.76
CA SER A 426 -20.40 -16.47 -0.99
C SER A 426 -21.55 -17.38 -0.51
N ASP A 427 -22.80 -16.93 -0.56
CA ASP A 427 -23.96 -17.74 -0.16
C ASP A 427 -24.30 -18.74 -1.28
N GLU A 428 -24.15 -20.03 -0.99
CA GLU A 428 -24.47 -21.12 -1.94
C GLU A 428 -25.93 -21.11 -2.41
N ASN A 429 -26.83 -20.47 -1.65
CA ASN A 429 -28.24 -20.32 -2.01
C ASN A 429 -28.51 -19.11 -2.90
N ASN A 430 -27.53 -18.23 -3.09
CA ASN A 430 -27.64 -17.08 -3.97
C ASN A 430 -27.29 -17.46 -5.42
N ALA A 431 -28.29 -17.94 -6.16
CA ALA A 431 -28.13 -18.30 -7.56
C ALA A 431 -28.06 -17.10 -8.54
N VAL A 432 -28.08 -15.85 -8.05
CA VAL A 432 -27.85 -14.64 -8.87
C VAL A 432 -26.38 -14.52 -9.29
N GLY A 433 -25.44 -15.11 -8.54
CA GLY A 433 -24.03 -15.20 -8.90
C GLY A 433 -23.14 -14.02 -8.49
N VAL A 434 -23.73 -12.92 -8.03
CA VAL A 434 -23.02 -11.75 -7.48
C VAL A 434 -23.64 -11.32 -6.15
N SER A 435 -22.93 -10.49 -5.39
CA SER A 435 -23.49 -9.83 -4.21
C SER A 435 -24.31 -8.62 -4.65
N TYR A 436 -25.52 -8.43 -4.11
CA TYR A 436 -26.42 -7.33 -4.52
C TYR A 436 -27.35 -6.88 -3.39
N LEU A 437 -27.90 -5.67 -3.53
CA LEU A 437 -28.96 -5.10 -2.71
C LEU A 437 -30.11 -4.61 -3.61
N LEU A 438 -31.34 -5.03 -3.28
CA LEU A 438 -32.58 -4.56 -3.89
C LEU A 438 -33.24 -3.53 -2.97
N MET A 439 -33.51 -2.34 -3.50
CA MET A 439 -34.04 -1.23 -2.69
C MET A 439 -34.95 -0.30 -3.48
N GLU A 440 -35.67 0.55 -2.76
CA GLU A 440 -36.56 1.57 -3.32
C GLU A 440 -35.79 2.63 -4.11
N CYS A 441 -36.31 3.00 -5.28
CA CYS A 441 -35.78 4.12 -6.05
C CYS A 441 -36.46 5.41 -5.59
N LEU A 442 -35.81 6.18 -4.73
CA LEU A 442 -36.36 7.45 -4.25
C LEU A 442 -36.36 8.54 -5.34
N PRO A 443 -37.38 9.42 -5.39
CA PRO A 443 -37.41 10.52 -6.33
C PRO A 443 -36.50 11.66 -5.87
N GLY A 444 -36.07 12.51 -6.82
CA GLY A 444 -35.28 13.71 -6.56
C GLY A 444 -33.94 13.69 -7.27
N LYS A 445 -33.16 14.75 -7.08
CA LYS A 445 -31.79 14.89 -7.58
C LYS A 445 -30.83 15.06 -6.41
N PRO A 446 -29.61 14.48 -6.47
CA PRO A 446 -28.56 14.75 -5.51
C PRO A 446 -28.37 16.25 -5.29
N PHE A 447 -28.24 16.63 -4.04
CA PHE A 447 -28.04 18.01 -3.65
C PHE A 447 -26.64 18.49 -4.05
N ASP A 448 -26.61 19.64 -4.70
CA ASP A 448 -25.39 20.37 -5.04
C ASP A 448 -25.07 21.37 -3.94
N SER A 449 -23.90 21.24 -3.31
CA SER A 449 -23.48 22.07 -2.18
C SER A 449 -23.32 23.56 -2.55
N ASP A 450 -23.10 23.88 -3.83
CA ASP A 450 -23.08 25.26 -4.34
C ASP A 450 -24.44 25.96 -4.18
N LEU A 451 -25.54 25.18 -4.06
CA LEU A 451 -26.88 25.71 -3.79
C LEU A 451 -26.99 26.38 -2.42
N LEU A 452 -26.18 25.97 -1.43
CA LEU A 452 -26.12 26.69 -0.16
C LEU A 452 -25.62 28.10 -0.41
N GLY A 453 -24.55 28.29 -1.17
CA GLY A 453 -24.01 29.61 -1.49
C GLY A 453 -24.98 30.52 -2.25
N ALA A 454 -25.69 29.98 -3.25
CA ALA A 454 -26.38 30.76 -4.27
C ALA A 454 -27.78 31.31 -3.88
N LYS A 455 -28.52 30.67 -2.97
CA LYS A 455 -29.93 31.02 -2.67
C LYS A 455 -30.28 30.94 -1.17
N PRO A 456 -30.24 32.06 -0.42
CA PRO A 456 -30.41 32.08 1.04
C PRO A 456 -31.72 31.47 1.57
N GLN A 457 -32.85 31.67 0.90
CA GLN A 457 -34.14 31.12 1.35
C GLN A 457 -34.22 29.59 1.19
N GLN A 458 -33.69 29.06 0.08
CA GLN A 458 -33.64 27.60 -0.15
C GLN A 458 -32.68 26.94 0.85
N ARG A 459 -31.53 27.57 1.13
CA ARG A 459 -30.58 27.15 2.17
C ARG A 459 -31.26 26.95 3.53
N GLN A 460 -31.99 27.96 4.00
CA GLN A 460 -32.66 27.87 5.31
C GLN A 460 -33.68 26.72 5.35
N SER A 461 -34.47 26.54 4.28
CA SER A 461 -35.44 25.44 4.19
C SER A 461 -34.78 24.06 4.22
N ILE A 462 -33.61 23.91 3.61
CA ILE A 462 -32.87 22.64 3.60
C ILE A 462 -32.32 22.33 5.00
N LEU A 463 -31.69 23.31 5.66
CA LEU A 463 -31.19 23.15 7.03
C LEU A 463 -32.32 22.84 8.03
N ALA A 464 -33.48 23.47 7.86
CA ALA A 464 -34.69 23.18 8.61
C ALA A 464 -35.14 21.71 8.50
N GLN A 465 -35.20 21.17 7.28
CA GLN A 465 -35.56 19.78 7.03
C GLN A 465 -34.49 18.81 7.57
N PHE A 466 -33.21 19.15 7.39
CA PHE A 466 -32.11 18.36 7.94
C PHE A 466 -32.13 18.33 9.47
N ALA A 467 -32.48 19.43 10.13
CA ALA A 467 -32.69 19.47 11.58
C ALA A 467 -33.79 18.50 12.03
N GLU A 468 -34.89 18.38 11.28
CA GLU A 468 -35.96 17.42 11.58
C GLU A 468 -35.47 15.97 11.46
N ILE A 469 -34.65 15.67 10.46
CA ILE A 469 -34.02 14.35 10.31
C ILE A 469 -33.12 14.02 11.50
N LEU A 470 -32.26 14.96 11.94
CA LEU A 470 -31.40 14.77 13.12
C LEU A 470 -32.23 14.52 14.39
N ILE A 471 -33.36 15.22 14.54
CA ILE A 471 -34.29 15.01 15.65
C ILE A 471 -34.91 13.62 15.61
N GLU A 472 -35.30 13.12 14.43
CA GLU A 472 -35.81 11.75 14.30
C GLU A 472 -34.73 10.71 14.63
N ILE A 473 -33.48 10.89 14.16
CA ILE A 473 -32.34 10.02 14.50
C ILE A 473 -32.08 10.01 16.00
N SER A 474 -32.20 11.14 16.70
CA SER A 474 -31.99 11.22 18.16
C SER A 474 -32.97 10.41 19.00
N LYS A 475 -34.05 9.90 18.41
CA LYS A 475 -35.04 9.04 19.09
C LYS A 475 -34.67 7.56 19.02
N LEU A 476 -33.57 7.22 18.36
CA LEU A 476 -33.17 5.86 18.02
C LEU A 476 -31.82 5.46 18.65
N PRO A 477 -31.62 5.60 19.98
CA PRO A 477 -30.36 5.22 20.61
C PRO A 477 -30.16 3.70 20.66
N VAL A 478 -28.90 3.27 20.63
CA VAL A 478 -28.47 1.88 20.86
C VAL A 478 -27.34 1.84 21.91
N PRO A 479 -27.07 0.68 22.53
CA PRO A 479 -26.11 0.59 23.64
C PRO A 479 -24.64 0.49 23.22
N ALA A 480 -24.32 0.54 21.92
CA ALA A 480 -22.95 0.41 21.43
C ALA A 480 -22.71 1.15 20.10
N ALA A 481 -21.51 1.67 19.88
CA ALA A 481 -21.03 2.12 18.58
C ALA A 481 -20.62 0.93 17.70
N GLY A 482 -20.90 1.04 16.41
CA GLY A 482 -20.68 -0.03 15.44
C GLY A 482 -21.68 0.01 14.30
N SER A 483 -21.49 -0.84 13.29
CA SER A 483 -22.46 -0.95 12.19
C SER A 483 -23.50 -2.03 12.48
N LEU A 484 -24.73 -1.83 12.02
CA LEU A 484 -25.74 -2.89 12.10
C LEU A 484 -25.38 -4.00 11.13
N VAL A 485 -25.64 -5.24 11.53
CA VAL A 485 -25.56 -6.41 10.64
C VAL A 485 -26.76 -7.29 10.92
N SER A 486 -27.35 -7.84 9.86
CA SER A 486 -28.41 -8.86 9.96
C SER A 486 -27.80 -10.24 9.78
N ARG A 487 -27.98 -11.14 10.76
CA ARG A 487 -27.62 -12.56 10.67
C ARG A 487 -28.80 -13.39 11.15
N ASP A 488 -29.20 -14.39 10.37
CA ASP A 488 -30.32 -15.29 10.69
C ASP A 488 -31.62 -14.55 11.07
N GLY A 489 -31.87 -13.40 10.46
CA GLY A 489 -33.05 -12.57 10.71
C GLY A 489 -32.98 -11.74 12.01
N GLN A 490 -31.86 -11.75 12.73
CA GLN A 490 -31.62 -10.87 13.88
C GLN A 490 -30.66 -9.73 13.51
N THR A 491 -31.07 -8.51 13.82
CA THR A 491 -30.24 -7.30 13.65
C THR A 491 -29.51 -6.98 14.95
N SER A 492 -28.20 -6.75 14.88
CA SER A 492 -27.36 -6.40 16.03
C SER A 492 -26.28 -5.39 15.63
N VAL A 493 -25.77 -4.64 16.60
CA VAL A 493 -24.60 -3.77 16.41
C VAL A 493 -23.34 -4.64 16.44
N SER A 494 -22.49 -4.49 15.42
CA SER A 494 -21.26 -5.24 15.21
C SER A 494 -20.07 -4.31 14.98
N LYS A 495 -19.02 -4.80 14.32
CA LYS A 495 -17.84 -4.01 13.96
C LYS A 495 -18.20 -2.82 13.07
N ILE A 496 -17.38 -1.79 13.09
CA ILE A 496 -17.53 -0.60 12.26
C ILE A 496 -17.21 -0.95 10.81
N ALA A 497 -18.17 -0.75 9.91
CA ALA A 497 -17.90 -0.57 8.48
C ALA A 497 -17.35 0.85 8.25
N SER A 498 -16.35 0.99 7.38
CA SER A 498 -15.63 2.26 7.20
C SER A 498 -15.41 2.58 5.73
N ASN A 499 -15.62 3.84 5.36
CA ASN A 499 -15.31 4.39 4.04
C ASN A 499 -13.81 4.69 3.85
N ARG A 500 -12.95 4.39 4.82
CA ARG A 500 -11.48 4.55 4.77
C ARG A 500 -10.75 3.21 4.59
N PHE A 501 -11.38 2.32 3.83
CA PHE A 501 -11.19 0.87 3.79
C PHE A 501 -9.86 0.37 3.22
N VAL A 502 -9.05 1.22 2.57
CA VAL A 502 -7.69 0.85 2.14
C VAL A 502 -6.75 0.68 3.34
N HIS A 503 -7.12 1.21 4.51
CA HIS A 503 -6.19 1.33 5.63
C HIS A 503 -6.69 0.70 6.95
N LEU A 504 -7.99 0.63 7.22
CA LEU A 504 -8.50 0.23 8.54
C LEU A 504 -9.18 -1.14 8.58
N ASP A 505 -8.75 -1.97 9.53
CA ASP A 505 -9.42 -3.24 9.86
C ASP A 505 -10.74 -3.04 10.59
N LEU A 506 -11.71 -3.94 10.36
CA LEU A 506 -12.99 -3.98 11.07
C LEU A 506 -12.77 -4.12 12.59
N SER A 507 -13.30 -3.16 13.37
CA SER A 507 -13.15 -3.10 14.83
C SER A 507 -14.45 -2.76 15.56
N GLY A 508 -14.53 -3.08 16.85
CA GLY A 508 -15.74 -2.91 17.67
C GLY A 508 -16.59 -4.19 17.80
N PRO A 509 -17.85 -4.09 18.26
CA PRO A 509 -18.53 -2.87 18.69
C PRO A 509 -17.89 -2.24 19.94
N PHE A 510 -18.15 -0.96 20.18
CA PHE A 510 -17.61 -0.21 21.32
C PHE A 510 -18.73 0.25 22.24
N PHE A 511 -18.51 0.20 23.55
CA PHE A 511 -19.54 0.54 24.55
C PHE A 511 -19.31 1.90 25.19
N THR A 512 -18.18 2.54 24.89
CA THR A 512 -17.87 3.89 25.36
C THR A 512 -17.38 4.78 24.24
N ALA A 513 -17.60 6.09 24.34
CA ALA A 513 -17.11 7.06 23.35
C ALA A 513 -15.58 7.10 23.35
N SER A 514 -14.96 7.06 24.53
CA SER A 514 -13.50 7.01 24.63
C SER A 514 -12.92 5.76 23.96
N ASP A 515 -13.51 4.56 24.13
CA ASP A 515 -12.99 3.34 23.48
C ASP A 515 -13.12 3.42 21.95
N TYR A 516 -14.23 3.97 21.46
CA TYR A 516 -14.46 4.18 20.02
C TYR A 516 -13.38 5.09 19.40
N PHE A 517 -13.16 6.29 19.96
CA PHE A 517 -12.16 7.22 19.43
C PHE A 517 -10.72 6.72 19.65
N ALA A 518 -10.45 6.07 20.78
CA ALA A 518 -9.14 5.50 21.09
C ALA A 518 -8.76 4.38 20.12
N ALA A 519 -9.67 3.45 19.83
CA ALA A 519 -9.40 2.34 18.94
C ALA A 519 -9.12 2.80 17.50
N ILE A 520 -9.90 3.75 16.98
CA ILE A 520 -9.65 4.34 15.66
C ILE A 520 -8.28 5.05 15.64
N SER A 521 -7.96 5.80 16.70
CA SER A 521 -6.66 6.48 16.82
C SER A 521 -5.50 5.48 16.86
N ASP A 522 -5.64 4.37 17.59
CA ASP A 522 -4.60 3.33 17.67
C ASP A 522 -4.34 2.68 16.31
N GLN A 523 -5.39 2.39 15.52
CA GLN A 523 -5.22 1.88 14.16
C GLN A 523 -4.44 2.87 13.28
N TYR A 524 -4.78 4.16 13.33
CA TYR A 524 -4.04 5.19 12.59
C TYR A 524 -2.58 5.32 13.06
N LEU A 525 -2.32 5.22 14.36
CA LEU A 525 -0.96 5.27 14.88
C LEU A 525 -0.12 4.10 14.36
N ASP A 526 -0.70 2.91 14.25
CA ASP A 526 -0.02 1.73 13.69
C ASP A 526 0.25 1.92 12.19
N LEU A 527 -0.74 2.40 11.43
CA LEU A 527 -0.60 2.66 9.99
C LEU A 527 0.43 3.75 9.68
N VAL A 528 0.44 4.84 10.45
CA VAL A 528 1.44 5.92 10.29
C VAL A 528 2.82 5.38 10.66
N ALA A 529 2.95 4.62 11.74
CA ALA A 529 4.22 4.05 12.17
C ALA A 529 4.80 3.03 11.17
N ASP A 530 3.94 2.33 10.43
CA ASP A 530 4.34 1.40 9.38
C ASP A 530 4.48 2.09 8.00
N GLY A 531 4.23 3.39 7.90
CA GLY A 531 4.38 4.19 6.67
C GLY A 531 3.30 3.93 5.62
N GLN A 532 2.17 3.33 6.01
CA GLN A 532 1.06 2.99 5.12
C GLN A 532 0.14 4.19 4.85
N VAL A 533 0.10 5.15 5.77
CA VAL A 533 -0.64 6.41 5.63
C VAL A 533 0.25 7.59 6.02
N HIS A 534 0.09 8.70 5.31
CA HIS A 534 0.82 9.96 5.55
C HIS A 534 2.36 9.84 5.57
N PRO A 535 3.01 9.08 4.67
CA PRO A 535 4.47 8.90 4.68
C PRO A 535 5.26 10.21 4.48
N GLN A 536 4.63 11.24 3.93
CA GLN A 536 5.23 12.55 3.61
C GLN A 536 5.23 13.56 4.78
N TYR A 537 4.44 13.31 5.84
CA TYR A 537 4.46 14.07 7.10
C TYR A 537 4.18 13.17 8.32
N PRO A 538 4.96 12.09 8.52
CA PRO A 538 4.63 11.03 9.47
C PRO A 538 4.72 11.52 10.92
N THR A 539 5.58 12.49 11.21
CA THR A 539 5.71 13.12 12.55
C THR A 539 4.46 13.89 12.96
N GLU A 540 3.91 14.70 12.06
CA GLU A 540 2.70 15.47 12.27
C GLU A 540 1.48 14.56 12.36
N ALA A 541 1.40 13.56 11.48
CA ALA A 541 0.32 12.56 11.50
C ALA A 541 0.31 11.77 12.81
N PHE A 542 1.46 11.29 13.24
CA PHE A 542 1.54 10.54 14.49
C PHE A 542 1.19 11.42 15.69
N ALA A 543 1.67 12.66 15.74
CA ALA A 543 1.30 13.62 16.78
C ALA A 543 -0.21 13.90 16.81
N PHE A 544 -0.83 14.06 15.65
CA PHE A 544 -2.28 14.27 15.52
C PHE A 544 -3.07 13.12 16.15
N TYR A 545 -2.80 11.89 15.73
CA TYR A 545 -3.52 10.71 16.21
C TYR A 545 -3.14 10.33 17.65
N LEU A 546 -1.91 10.60 18.10
CA LEU A 546 -1.50 10.36 19.48
C LEU A 546 -2.20 11.32 20.42
N LEU A 547 -2.35 12.57 20.00
CA LEU A 547 -3.11 13.56 20.76
C LEU A 547 -4.59 13.16 20.83
N ALA A 548 -5.19 12.75 19.70
CA ALA A 548 -6.56 12.23 19.69
C ALA A 548 -6.74 11.02 20.63
N ARG A 549 -5.76 10.11 20.64
CA ARG A 549 -5.73 8.93 21.51
C ARG A 549 -5.64 9.27 22.99
N ARG A 550 -4.86 10.29 23.36
CA ARG A 550 -4.69 10.76 24.75
C ARG A 550 -5.93 11.49 25.25
N GLU A 551 -6.48 12.34 24.40
CA GLU A 551 -7.68 13.13 24.69
C GLU A 551 -8.97 12.42 24.28
N ALA A 552 -8.99 11.08 24.20
CA ALA A 552 -10.20 10.32 23.87
C ALA A 552 -11.38 10.64 24.81
N ARG A 553 -11.10 10.98 26.07
CA ARG A 553 -12.11 11.46 27.03
C ARG A 553 -12.59 12.90 26.78
N ALA A 554 -11.86 13.72 26.03
CA ALA A 554 -12.32 15.06 25.66
C ALA A 554 -13.59 15.00 24.83
N PHE A 555 -13.79 13.91 24.07
CA PHE A 555 -15.01 13.64 23.30
C PHE A 555 -16.22 13.31 24.20
N GLU A 556 -16.02 13.02 25.48
CA GLU A 556 -17.10 12.77 26.47
C GLU A 556 -17.52 14.07 27.21
N ARG A 557 -16.71 15.13 27.17
CA ARG A 557 -16.85 16.31 28.04
C ARG A 557 -18.11 17.17 27.78
N SER A 558 -18.96 16.82 26.81
CA SER A 558 -20.12 17.63 26.42
C SER A 558 -21.50 17.02 26.65
N THR A 559 -21.64 15.86 27.31
CA THR A 559 -22.94 15.16 27.37
C THR A 559 -23.72 15.45 28.67
N THR A 560 -24.91 16.02 28.55
CA THR A 560 -25.93 16.09 29.63
C THR A 560 -26.82 14.86 29.70
N VAL A 561 -26.51 13.80 28.95
CA VAL A 561 -27.35 12.61 28.73
C VAL A 561 -26.83 11.41 29.54
N SER A 562 -27.78 10.58 30.01
CA SER A 562 -27.64 9.28 30.72
C SER A 562 -26.59 8.33 30.09
N PRO A 563 -26.04 7.33 30.82
CA PRO A 563 -24.97 6.43 30.36
C PRO A 563 -25.08 5.98 28.89
N GLU A 564 -24.04 6.38 28.15
CA GLU A 564 -23.62 6.12 26.77
C GLU A 564 -24.62 5.48 25.81
N GLU A 565 -25.57 6.30 25.34
CA GLU A 565 -26.35 6.04 24.13
C GLU A 565 -25.54 6.41 22.87
N PHE A 566 -25.67 5.57 21.84
CA PHE A 566 -25.06 5.79 20.52
C PHE A 566 -26.14 6.00 19.46
N PHE A 567 -25.85 6.81 18.45
CA PHE A 567 -26.81 7.27 17.46
C PHE A 567 -26.32 7.03 16.05
N LEU A 568 -27.24 6.78 15.12
CA LEU A 568 -26.90 6.51 13.73
C LEU A 568 -26.30 7.75 13.08
N LYS A 569 -25.20 7.58 12.35
CA LYS A 569 -24.55 8.60 11.53
C LYS A 569 -24.42 8.14 10.10
N HIS A 570 -24.87 8.99 9.18
CA HIS A 570 -24.48 8.91 7.77
C HIS A 570 -23.03 9.40 7.67
N VAL A 571 -22.10 8.53 7.28
CA VAL A 571 -20.66 8.84 7.31
C VAL A 571 -20.17 9.64 6.11
N ASP A 572 -20.97 9.70 5.04
CA ASP A 572 -20.74 10.58 3.89
C ASP A 572 -21.71 11.77 3.89
N ASP A 573 -21.73 12.55 4.97
CA ASP A 573 -22.69 13.64 5.14
C ASP A 573 -22.26 14.96 4.46
N LYS A 574 -21.58 14.89 3.31
CA LYS A 574 -21.12 16.08 2.54
C LYS A 574 -22.26 16.84 1.87
N GLY A 575 -23.38 16.16 1.64
CA GLY A 575 -24.65 16.73 1.18
C GLY A 575 -25.21 16.07 -0.09
N ASP A 576 -24.35 15.58 -0.97
CA ASP A 576 -24.72 14.88 -2.22
C ASP A 576 -25.61 13.64 -2.01
N HIS A 577 -25.48 12.97 -0.87
CA HIS A 577 -26.41 11.93 -0.39
C HIS A 577 -27.87 12.39 -0.16
N LEU A 578 -28.16 13.70 -0.10
CA LEU A 578 -29.52 14.23 0.05
C LEU A 578 -30.18 14.39 -1.32
N LEU A 579 -31.35 13.77 -1.51
CA LEU A 579 -32.18 13.98 -2.71
C LEU A 579 -33.16 15.12 -2.49
N LEU A 580 -33.19 16.06 -3.44
CA LEU A 580 -34.13 17.19 -3.47
C LEU A 580 -35.07 17.10 -4.67
N ASN A 581 -36.33 17.46 -4.46
CA ASN A 581 -37.23 17.77 -5.58
C ASN A 581 -37.03 19.21 -6.11
N ASP A 582 -37.73 19.58 -7.17
CA ASP A 582 -37.64 20.92 -7.79
C ASP A 582 -38.04 22.08 -6.85
N GLN A 583 -38.71 21.77 -5.73
CA GLN A 583 -39.10 22.74 -4.70
C GLN A 583 -38.06 22.88 -3.58
N GLY A 584 -36.99 22.08 -3.60
CA GLY A 584 -35.97 22.05 -2.54
C GLY A 584 -36.42 21.28 -1.28
N ILE A 585 -37.39 20.36 -1.42
CA ILE A 585 -37.80 19.46 -0.35
C ILE A 585 -36.91 18.22 -0.38
N ILE A 586 -36.40 17.80 0.78
CA ILE A 586 -35.66 16.56 0.95
C ILE A 586 -36.63 15.40 0.79
N THR A 587 -36.47 14.65 -0.31
CA THR A 587 -37.28 13.48 -0.65
C THR A 587 -36.61 12.18 -0.26
N GLY A 588 -35.30 12.20 -0.03
CA GLY A 588 -34.53 11.00 0.28
C GLY A 588 -33.14 11.28 0.83
N ILE A 589 -32.61 10.30 1.54
CA ILE A 589 -31.19 10.18 1.91
C ILE A 589 -30.73 8.84 1.35
N ILE A 590 -29.80 8.87 0.41
CA ILE A 590 -29.28 7.67 -0.26
C ILE A 590 -27.85 7.37 0.22
N ASP A 591 -27.31 6.24 -0.24
CA ASP A 591 -25.95 5.81 0.04
C ASP A 591 -25.61 5.54 1.52
N TRP A 592 -26.45 4.70 2.15
CA TRP A 592 -26.27 4.28 3.56
C TRP A 592 -25.14 3.27 3.77
N GLN A 593 -24.32 2.99 2.75
CA GLN A 593 -23.13 2.17 2.90
C GLN A 593 -22.21 2.78 3.96
N PHE A 594 -21.62 1.93 4.81
CA PHE A 594 -20.77 2.34 5.95
C PHE A 594 -21.46 3.11 7.08
N ALA A 595 -22.78 3.30 7.04
CA ALA A 595 -23.52 3.89 8.14
C ALA A 595 -23.28 3.11 9.45
N ARG A 596 -23.20 3.84 10.56
CA ARG A 596 -22.81 3.29 11.86
C ARG A 596 -23.35 4.10 13.01
N PHE A 597 -23.51 3.44 14.15
CA PHE A 597 -23.81 4.08 15.41
C PHE A 597 -22.53 4.65 16.03
N VAL A 598 -22.61 5.90 16.46
CA VAL A 598 -21.48 6.70 16.94
C VAL A 598 -21.86 7.51 18.18
N PRO A 599 -20.88 8.02 18.95
CA PRO A 599 -21.16 8.93 20.05
C PRO A 599 -21.97 10.16 19.62
N ALA A 600 -22.81 10.69 20.51
CA ALA A 600 -23.69 11.83 20.21
C ALA A 600 -22.95 13.07 19.66
N ILE A 601 -21.71 13.31 20.11
CA ILE A 601 -20.87 14.42 19.65
C ILE A 601 -20.49 14.29 18.16
N GLU A 602 -20.39 13.07 17.62
CA GLU A 602 -20.17 12.82 16.19
C GLU A 602 -21.50 12.81 15.42
N ALA A 603 -22.57 12.23 15.99
CA ALA A 603 -23.86 12.15 15.34
C ALA A 603 -24.52 13.53 15.12
N PHE A 604 -24.41 14.42 16.12
CA PHE A 604 -25.13 15.70 16.16
C PHE A 604 -24.22 16.92 16.26
N GLY A 605 -22.91 16.74 16.22
CA GLY A 605 -21.94 17.84 16.14
C GLY A 605 -21.89 18.46 14.73
N PRO A 606 -20.99 19.44 14.53
CA PRO A 606 -20.73 20.04 13.21
C PRO A 606 -20.56 18.99 12.10
N SER A 607 -21.32 19.14 11.01
CA SER A 607 -21.39 18.22 9.87
C SER A 607 -20.45 18.64 8.73
N TYR A 608 -20.18 17.74 7.77
CA TYR A 608 -19.55 18.11 6.50
C TYR A 608 -20.48 18.96 5.61
N LEU A 609 -21.79 18.76 5.68
CA LEU A 609 -22.81 19.58 4.99
C LEU A 609 -22.68 21.07 5.33
N THR A 610 -22.26 21.38 6.55
CA THR A 610 -22.12 22.74 7.08
C THR A 610 -20.67 23.18 7.22
N ALA A 611 -19.72 22.37 6.74
CA ALA A 611 -18.29 22.66 6.83
C ALA A 611 -17.85 23.68 5.78
N ASP A 612 -16.76 24.38 6.10
CA ASP A 612 -15.92 25.08 5.14
C ASP A 612 -14.69 24.20 4.94
N LEU A 613 -14.54 23.60 3.76
CA LEU A 613 -13.44 22.65 3.51
C LEU A 613 -12.08 23.33 3.62
N GLY A 614 -11.94 24.55 3.08
CA GLY A 614 -10.69 25.32 3.20
C GLY A 614 -10.34 25.64 4.66
N TRP A 615 -11.36 25.88 5.50
CA TRP A 615 -11.18 26.04 6.94
C TRP A 615 -10.59 24.76 7.57
N LEU A 616 -11.07 23.58 7.20
CA LEU A 616 -10.60 22.30 7.77
C LEU A 616 -9.10 22.05 7.52
N TYR A 617 -8.57 22.48 6.37
CA TYR A 617 -7.14 22.38 6.01
C TYR A 617 -6.24 23.48 6.61
N SER A 618 -6.80 24.40 7.38
CA SER A 618 -6.07 25.53 7.96
C SER A 618 -5.98 25.47 9.49
N SER A 619 -5.22 26.39 10.08
CA SER A 619 -5.11 26.55 11.54
C SER A 619 -6.32 27.25 12.19
N ASN A 620 -7.33 27.63 11.41
CA ASN A 620 -8.57 28.24 11.90
C ASN A 620 -9.38 27.24 12.70
N THR A 621 -10.04 27.69 13.77
CA THR A 621 -10.88 26.82 14.62
C THR A 621 -12.20 27.47 14.93
N GLY A 622 -13.26 26.68 14.98
CA GLY A 622 -14.58 27.14 15.43
C GLY A 622 -15.71 26.49 14.67
N ILE A 623 -16.91 27.01 14.89
CA ILE A 623 -18.12 26.58 14.17
C ILE A 623 -18.45 27.62 13.09
N THR A 624 -18.86 27.15 11.92
CA THR A 624 -19.17 27.99 10.76
C THR A 624 -20.49 28.74 10.98
N THR A 625 -20.79 29.69 10.08
CA THR A 625 -22.10 30.34 10.05
C THR A 625 -23.22 29.33 9.79
N LEU A 626 -22.97 28.31 8.97
CA LEU A 626 -23.95 27.26 8.66
C LEU A 626 -24.18 26.34 9.86
N ASP A 627 -23.14 26.00 10.63
CA ASP A 627 -23.26 25.24 11.88
C ASP A 627 -24.21 25.97 12.86
N LYS A 628 -24.04 27.30 13.01
CA LYS A 628 -24.91 28.14 13.86
C LYS A 628 -26.34 28.23 13.35
N GLN A 629 -26.54 28.29 12.04
CA GLN A 629 -27.87 28.30 11.43
C GLN A 629 -28.60 26.98 11.68
N LEU A 630 -27.93 25.85 11.48
CA LEU A 630 -28.49 24.53 11.76
C LEU A 630 -28.80 24.36 13.26
N ALA A 631 -27.92 24.82 14.15
CA ALA A 631 -28.18 24.84 15.59
C ALA A 631 -29.40 25.71 15.97
N ALA A 632 -29.61 26.84 15.29
CA ALA A 632 -30.79 27.66 15.48
C ALA A 632 -32.08 26.94 15.04
N GLU A 633 -32.06 26.24 13.90
CA GLU A 633 -33.19 25.44 13.41
C GLU A 633 -33.54 24.29 14.38
N LEU A 634 -32.53 23.64 14.98
CA LEU A 634 -32.71 22.62 16.02
C LEU A 634 -33.39 23.20 17.28
N ARG A 635 -32.95 24.39 17.75
CA ARG A 635 -33.57 25.04 18.92
C ARG A 635 -35.01 25.45 18.69
N GLN A 636 -35.31 26.02 17.52
CA GLN A 636 -36.67 26.42 17.16
C GLN A 636 -37.64 25.22 17.19
N ARG A 637 -37.12 24.01 16.97
CA ARG A 637 -37.86 22.74 17.01
C ARG A 637 -37.80 22.03 18.37
N GLY A 638 -37.30 22.68 19.41
CA GLY A 638 -37.25 22.13 20.77
C GLY A 638 -36.09 21.18 21.05
N ALA A 639 -35.16 20.98 20.10
CA ALA A 639 -34.01 20.09 20.24
C ALA A 639 -32.76 20.85 20.72
N GLY A 640 -32.89 21.56 21.86
CA GLY A 640 -31.83 22.38 22.42
C GLY A 640 -30.58 21.60 22.85
N ASN A 641 -30.75 20.33 23.22
CA ASN A 641 -29.65 19.41 23.51
C ASN A 641 -28.81 19.10 22.25
N LEU A 642 -29.46 18.84 21.10
CA LEU A 642 -28.76 18.59 19.84
C LEU A 642 -28.06 19.85 19.33
N ALA A 643 -28.72 21.00 19.43
CA ALA A 643 -28.10 22.30 19.14
C ALA A 643 -26.85 22.55 20.00
N GLY A 644 -26.84 22.05 21.24
CA GLY A 644 -25.67 22.09 22.12
C GLY A 644 -24.48 21.31 21.56
N TYR A 645 -24.67 20.14 20.94
CA TYR A 645 -23.58 19.40 20.29
C TYR A 645 -23.08 20.12 19.04
N MET A 646 -23.99 20.64 18.20
CA MET A 646 -23.64 21.40 17.00
C MET A 646 -22.78 22.64 17.32
N GLU A 647 -22.96 23.24 18.49
CA GLU A 647 -22.23 24.44 18.91
C GLU A 647 -21.07 24.18 19.86
N SER A 648 -20.93 22.97 20.41
CA SER A 648 -19.94 22.69 21.44
C SER A 648 -18.52 22.76 20.88
N HIS A 649 -18.22 21.92 19.89
CA HIS A 649 -16.92 21.88 19.24
C HIS A 649 -16.95 21.08 17.93
N GLU A 650 -16.20 21.53 16.91
CA GLU A 650 -15.89 20.75 15.70
C GLU A 650 -14.89 19.59 15.91
N ILE A 651 -14.69 19.12 17.16
CA ILE A 651 -13.68 18.11 17.52
C ILE A 651 -13.92 16.77 16.78
N ALA A 652 -15.15 16.27 16.74
CA ALA A 652 -15.48 15.03 16.06
C ALA A 652 -15.32 15.14 14.53
N ARG A 653 -15.75 16.27 13.95
CA ARG A 653 -15.58 16.56 12.52
C ARG A 653 -14.11 16.54 12.12
N ARG A 654 -13.24 17.22 12.88
CA ARG A 654 -11.79 17.25 12.60
C ARG A 654 -11.10 15.92 12.83
N PHE A 655 -11.50 15.16 13.85
CA PHE A 655 -10.99 13.80 14.05
C PHE A 655 -11.25 12.91 12.82
N HIS A 656 -12.49 12.90 12.31
CA HIS A 656 -12.89 12.14 11.13
C HIS A 656 -12.60 12.84 9.80
N HIS A 657 -12.02 14.04 9.83
CA HIS A 657 -11.36 14.62 8.66
C HIS A 657 -9.92 14.11 8.60
N GLY A 658 -9.25 14.02 9.76
CA GLY A 658 -7.85 13.63 9.83
C GLY A 658 -6.98 14.68 9.13
N LEU A 659 -5.90 14.24 8.48
CA LEU A 659 -4.97 15.11 7.75
C LEU A 659 -5.15 15.08 6.22
N GLY A 660 -6.17 14.39 5.69
CA GLY A 660 -6.39 14.26 4.24
C GLY A 660 -5.33 13.44 3.49
N GLN A 661 -5.65 13.04 2.26
CA GLN A 661 -4.66 12.53 1.28
C GLN A 661 -4.17 13.73 0.44
N ASP A 662 -2.92 13.68 -0.03
CA ASP A 662 -2.32 14.72 -0.90
C ASP A 662 -2.17 16.14 -0.31
N VAL A 663 -2.15 16.29 1.01
CA VAL A 663 -1.79 17.58 1.63
C VAL A 663 -0.28 17.76 1.72
N THR A 664 0.18 19.00 1.71
CA THR A 664 1.57 19.34 1.99
C THR A 664 1.88 19.22 3.49
N LYS A 665 3.16 19.06 3.83
CA LYS A 665 3.61 19.10 5.23
C LYS A 665 3.23 20.41 5.92
N SER A 666 3.17 21.54 5.19
CA SER A 666 2.76 22.83 5.73
C SER A 666 1.30 22.82 6.16
N GLU A 667 0.40 22.33 5.29
CA GLU A 667 -1.02 22.19 5.60
C GLU A 667 -1.25 21.22 6.75
N ALA A 668 -0.55 20.07 6.76
CA ALA A 668 -0.61 19.12 7.88
C ALA A 668 -0.23 19.77 9.22
N ARG A 669 0.75 20.69 9.23
CA ARG A 669 1.12 21.46 10.44
C ARG A 669 0.04 22.45 10.83
N GLU A 670 -0.58 23.15 9.88
CA GLU A 670 -1.71 24.04 10.17
C GLU A 670 -2.90 23.28 10.77
N MET A 671 -3.22 22.11 10.22
CA MET A 671 -4.28 21.23 10.72
C MET A 671 -3.97 20.71 12.13
N LEU A 672 -2.71 20.34 12.39
CA LEU A 672 -2.25 19.94 13.72
C LEU A 672 -2.32 21.10 14.72
N GLU A 673 -1.99 22.33 14.30
CA GLU A 673 -2.17 23.52 15.13
C GLU A 673 -3.63 23.80 15.47
N ALA A 674 -4.54 23.69 14.50
CA ALA A 674 -5.98 23.74 14.77
C ALA A 674 -6.36 22.67 15.80
N TRP A 675 -5.95 21.42 15.58
CA TRP A 675 -6.25 20.30 16.49
C TRP A 675 -5.79 20.56 17.93
N ARG A 676 -4.62 21.15 18.13
CA ARG A 676 -4.09 21.53 19.45
C ARG A 676 -4.90 22.63 20.12
N LYS A 677 -5.30 23.67 19.37
CA LYS A 677 -6.13 24.77 19.89
C LYS A 677 -7.47 24.24 20.41
N ILE A 678 -8.06 23.29 19.67
CA ILE A 678 -9.33 22.65 20.00
C ILE A 678 -9.26 21.84 21.30
N LEU A 679 -8.16 21.10 21.47
CA LEU A 679 -7.91 20.29 22.66
C LEU A 679 -7.37 21.09 23.85
N GLN A 680 -7.20 22.40 23.70
CA GLN A 680 -6.73 23.32 24.76
C GLN A 680 -5.37 22.96 25.35
N GLU A 681 -4.46 22.41 24.53
CA GLU A 681 -3.09 22.08 24.94
C GLU A 681 -2.27 23.36 25.24
N VAL A 682 -1.45 23.34 26.30
CA VAL A 682 -0.54 24.45 26.67
C VAL A 682 0.80 24.28 25.95
N ILE A 683 1.26 25.32 25.24
CA ILE A 683 2.21 25.16 24.14
C ILE A 683 3.52 25.98 24.31
N PRO A 684 4.70 25.37 24.11
CA PRO A 684 5.95 26.09 23.80
C PRO A 684 5.95 26.59 22.35
N SER A 685 6.63 27.70 22.04
CA SER A 685 6.59 28.38 20.73
C SER A 685 7.06 27.54 19.51
N ASP A 686 7.60 26.34 19.73
CA ASP A 686 8.18 25.47 18.70
C ASP A 686 7.34 24.19 18.57
N LEU A 687 6.74 23.99 17.39
CA LEU A 687 5.89 22.85 17.09
C LEU A 687 6.67 21.52 17.04
N ASP A 688 7.93 21.53 16.57
CA ASP A 688 8.73 20.31 16.47
C ASP A 688 9.15 19.82 17.86
N LEU A 689 9.55 20.74 18.75
CA LEU A 689 9.84 20.40 20.14
C LEU A 689 8.60 19.85 20.85
N TRP A 690 7.42 20.39 20.55
CA TRP A 690 6.18 19.88 21.10
C TRP A 690 5.83 18.49 20.57
N ILE A 691 5.92 18.27 19.25
CA ILE A 691 5.69 16.95 18.62
C ILE A 691 6.61 15.91 19.27
N ALA A 692 7.90 16.20 19.35
CA ALA A 692 8.87 15.31 19.96
C ALA A 692 8.53 15.02 21.43
N GLY A 693 8.19 16.05 22.21
CA GLY A 693 7.86 15.91 23.63
C GLY A 693 6.58 15.14 23.93
N ILE A 694 5.58 15.16 23.04
CA ILE A 694 4.38 14.34 23.22
C ILE A 694 4.57 12.92 22.71
N CYS A 695 5.39 12.70 21.67
CA CYS A 695 5.51 11.39 21.04
C CYS A 695 6.63 10.52 21.62
N ASP A 696 7.65 11.11 22.27
CA ASP A 696 8.87 10.42 22.74
C ASP A 696 8.65 9.13 23.56
N LYS A 697 7.54 9.04 24.29
CA LYS A 697 7.19 7.92 25.16
C LYS A 697 6.41 6.81 24.46
N ASP A 698 5.85 7.04 23.26
CA ASP A 698 5.13 5.99 22.54
C ASP A 698 6.14 5.03 21.88
N PRO A 699 6.03 3.70 22.06
CA PRO A 699 6.97 2.74 21.49
C PRO A 699 7.01 2.76 19.95
N ARG A 700 5.95 3.25 19.30
CA ARG A 700 5.88 3.39 17.83
C ARG A 700 6.60 4.65 17.35
N TRP A 701 6.88 5.62 18.22
CA TRP A 701 7.49 6.88 17.83
C TRP A 701 8.88 6.70 17.20
N GLU A 702 9.63 5.71 17.68
CA GLU A 702 10.89 5.36 17.05
C GLU A 702 10.67 4.98 15.58
N LYS A 703 9.66 4.16 15.25
CA LYS A 703 9.28 3.86 13.85
C LYS A 703 8.95 5.12 13.04
N VAL A 704 8.26 6.07 13.64
CA VAL A 704 7.79 7.30 12.96
C VAL A 704 8.93 8.27 12.66
N LEU A 705 9.83 8.49 13.62
CA LEU A 705 11.00 9.36 13.41
C LEU A 705 11.84 8.90 12.21
N ARG A 706 11.90 7.60 12.01
CA ARG A 706 12.62 6.95 10.93
C ARG A 706 11.99 7.23 9.56
N LEU A 707 10.67 7.30 9.51
CA LEU A 707 9.93 7.72 8.31
C LEU A 707 10.11 9.22 8.05
N SER A 708 10.13 10.08 9.08
CA SER A 708 10.29 11.53 8.87
C SER A 708 11.66 11.97 8.38
N GLN A 709 12.66 11.09 8.52
CA GLN A 709 14.02 11.27 8.03
C GLN A 709 14.24 10.58 6.67
N SER A 710 13.27 9.78 6.22
CA SER A 710 13.23 9.16 4.90
C SER A 710 12.81 10.19 3.85
#